data_AF-A0A5J6SVC9-F1
#
_entry.id   AF-A0A5J6SVC9-F1
#
_cell.length_a   1.000
_cell.length_b   1.000
_cell.length_c   1.000
_cell.angle_alpha   90.00
_cell.angle_beta   90.00
_cell.angle_gamma   90.00
#
_symmetry.space_group_name_H-M   'P 1'
#
loop_
_entity.id
_entity.type
_entity.pdbx_description
1 polymer ?
#
loop_
_entity_poly.entity_id
_entity_poly.type
_entity_poly.pdbx_seq_one_letter_code
_entity_poly.pdbx_strand_id
1 'polypeptide(L)'
;MKFFKWFLVLGSMLMLPWIVWLLSDEKQLHVAVLNKTVPEGDISGHQGFYWLLNYMKIKDNTNKSYNSKLDYFGLSFANGTYKEEKLPSDLSDFDLINIIDTYGVDKENVSSGMTDEEWTSIQSSNEDNDTTLVMEYNSVSAPTNDRVREKATNYLGVKQTGWIAKYTTSLAKKDGEVPTWVLNDYKNTHNSDWTFEGEGIIFHQELTGKVEVLSVNAGTLNEQGLHFHMTNLGEKDFSLSKNHLYTDWFDIVVPNDGADVLAEFKLDTTSEGEKIIQKIGLLSEVPAIVRKRQTLANSYYFTGSFSNVEKVPSLYKYKGFTKIREWSTVDFLFPGDSFYWQVYVPIMKSILHEVETNSGKREQKDKTVATLKTKEGLMYNTRINENKFEVYRNDKWESITIKGVNLGMGKPGAFPGEAAISREEYARWFEYIGKMNANAIRVYTLHPPAFYKALKHYNETHENPIYVFHGVWIDEAPLEETLDAYTPAITKEFQHEYKQMVDVIHGKAEVPTKVGHAHGTYDTDISPYVIGWMIGIEWYPIMVDNMKTEYANLPQYKGNYIETNEAEGFEIWLAEQMDTLMTYEAQQYKWTRPMSFTNWVSTDNIDQPAEPLEQEDLASVDPNHMHIKEGLELPGLFASYHVYPYYPDFLNLDEKYTEYIDQRGNKNNYAGYLHDLRSHHSMPILIAEFGIPASRGITHLNQFGWNQGGHSEKEQGKILASLYEDILAEDMMGGLVFSWQDEWFKRTWNTTDLDDPDRRPFWSNLQTNEQNFGLLSFNTLKIKLDGKVNDWKGIDPIYQSTDGPIQSVYITNDEAYLYLRIDKKSSNKDEDWFKNNKVNILFDISPKSGSSTINENPLIQTDRPVIDFWANIQDKTKANLLVDSYYDPYLYQYGHVLNMLPGKESIPTTNSGVFNPIRYALNKGVVRPDTGQVIPFEGYETGKLVLGNGNPKDSNYNSLSDYFADEKSGVFEMRIPWLLLNIKDPSSKEVLPDMYKDGLEGNVEVKDIGVAFVFESEEGVTSFPDRKNNKIEADKMARYNWEKWTSPYSKERLKQSYFILQQEFKMIK
;
A
#
# COMPACT_ATOMS: atom_id res chain seq x y z
N MET A 1 -76.61 14.01 -19.81
CA MET A 1 -76.01 14.71 -18.65
C MET A 1 -75.15 13.83 -17.74
N LYS A 2 -75.57 12.62 -17.33
CA LYS A 2 -74.72 11.73 -16.48
C LYS A 2 -73.42 11.27 -17.17
N PHE A 3 -73.47 10.93 -18.46
CA PHE A 3 -72.28 10.55 -19.24
C PHE A 3 -71.23 11.68 -19.34
N PHE A 4 -71.68 12.93 -19.53
CA PHE A 4 -70.81 14.10 -19.60
C PHE A 4 -70.11 14.40 -18.26
N LYS A 5 -70.79 14.17 -17.12
CA LYS A 5 -70.18 14.31 -15.78
C LYS A 5 -69.11 13.25 -15.53
N TRP A 6 -69.34 12.01 -15.94
CA TRP A 6 -68.32 10.95 -15.86
C TRP A 6 -67.12 11.27 -16.76
N PHE A 7 -67.36 11.78 -17.96
CA PHE A 7 -66.29 12.22 -18.86
C PHE A 7 -65.45 13.37 -18.27
N LEU A 8 -66.09 14.32 -17.60
CA LEU A 8 -65.43 15.43 -16.90
C LEU A 8 -64.60 14.94 -15.70
N VAL A 9 -65.14 14.03 -14.87
CA VAL A 9 -64.42 13.45 -13.72
C VAL A 9 -63.22 12.61 -14.19
N LEU A 10 -63.41 11.76 -15.21
CA LEU A 10 -62.32 10.98 -15.79
C LEU A 10 -61.25 11.89 -16.40
N GLY A 11 -61.68 12.92 -17.14
CA GLY A 11 -60.78 13.91 -17.73
C GLY A 11 -59.99 14.68 -16.67
N SER A 12 -60.61 15.10 -15.58
CA SER A 12 -59.93 15.76 -14.45
C SER A 12 -58.96 14.83 -13.73
N MET A 13 -59.32 13.55 -13.52
CA MET A 13 -58.40 12.56 -12.95
C MET A 13 -57.20 12.28 -13.85
N LEU A 14 -57.40 12.22 -15.17
CA LEU A 14 -56.31 12.04 -16.14
C LEU A 14 -55.41 13.27 -16.25
N MET A 15 -55.93 14.48 -16.05
CA MET A 15 -55.15 15.73 -16.06
C MET A 15 -54.41 16.00 -14.74
N LEU A 16 -54.84 15.41 -13.62
CA LEU A 16 -54.28 15.70 -12.30
C LEU A 16 -52.76 15.41 -12.22
N PRO A 17 -52.22 14.28 -12.71
CA PRO A 17 -50.78 14.03 -12.62
C PRO A 17 -49.92 14.96 -13.49
N TRP A 18 -50.49 15.50 -14.58
CA TRP A 18 -49.84 16.55 -15.37
C TRP A 18 -49.79 17.88 -14.59
N ILE A 19 -50.87 18.26 -13.89
CA ILE A 19 -50.90 19.43 -13.01
C ILE A 19 -49.92 19.26 -11.83
N VAL A 20 -49.90 18.08 -11.20
CA VAL A 20 -48.98 17.79 -10.09
C VAL A 20 -47.51 17.84 -10.55
N TRP A 21 -47.22 17.38 -11.77
CA TRP A 21 -45.90 17.56 -12.36
C TRP A 21 -45.60 19.04 -12.57
N LEU A 22 -46.52 19.83 -13.15
CA LEU A 22 -46.31 21.27 -13.32
C LEU A 22 -46.03 22.00 -12.00
N LEU A 23 -46.67 21.59 -10.91
CA LEU A 23 -46.51 22.16 -9.58
C LEU A 23 -45.32 21.60 -8.79
N SER A 24 -44.62 20.56 -9.25
CA SER A 24 -43.46 20.04 -8.53
C SER A 24 -42.25 20.96 -8.66
N ASP A 25 -41.43 21.02 -7.62
CA ASP A 25 -40.24 21.86 -7.58
C ASP A 25 -39.25 21.50 -8.69
N GLU A 26 -38.54 22.52 -9.17
CA GLU A 26 -37.42 22.38 -10.08
C GLU A 26 -36.15 22.17 -9.26
N LYS A 27 -35.25 21.31 -9.75
CA LYS A 27 -34.00 20.96 -9.09
C LYS A 27 -32.83 21.42 -9.95
N GLN A 28 -31.84 22.05 -9.34
CA GLN A 28 -30.59 22.38 -10.02
C GLN A 28 -29.58 21.27 -9.75
N LEU A 29 -29.12 20.64 -10.81
CA LEU A 29 -28.06 19.64 -10.76
C LEU A 29 -27.31 19.70 -12.07
N HIS A 30 -26.02 20.03 -12.02
CA HIS A 30 -25.21 20.16 -13.22
C HIS A 30 -24.58 18.80 -13.57
N VAL A 31 -25.06 18.22 -14.66
CA VAL A 31 -24.69 16.89 -15.12
C VAL A 31 -23.84 16.94 -16.39
N ALA A 32 -22.68 16.29 -16.36
CA ALA A 32 -21.88 15.97 -17.53
C ALA A 32 -22.22 14.57 -18.03
N VAL A 33 -22.46 14.42 -19.34
CA VAL A 33 -22.64 13.11 -19.98
C VAL A 33 -21.58 12.92 -21.04
N LEU A 34 -20.86 11.79 -21.01
CA LEU A 34 -19.86 11.42 -22.02
C LEU A 34 -20.36 10.21 -22.82
N ASN A 35 -20.47 10.36 -24.13
CA ASN A 35 -20.79 9.26 -25.05
C ASN A 35 -20.07 9.44 -26.41
N LYS A 36 -19.12 8.55 -26.71
CA LYS A 36 -18.39 8.50 -27.99
C LYS A 36 -18.96 7.46 -28.97
N THR A 37 -20.00 6.73 -28.61
CA THR A 37 -20.57 5.64 -29.42
C THR A 37 -21.99 5.99 -29.86
N VAL A 38 -22.09 6.76 -30.94
CA VAL A 38 -23.36 7.28 -31.50
C VAL A 38 -23.43 6.99 -33.01
N PRO A 39 -23.51 5.71 -33.42
CA PRO A 39 -23.46 5.33 -34.82
C PRO A 39 -24.65 5.93 -35.59
N GLU A 40 -24.34 6.71 -36.63
CA GLU A 40 -25.34 7.38 -37.49
C GLU A 40 -26.37 8.22 -36.73
N GLY A 41 -26.00 8.73 -35.54
CA GLY A 41 -26.89 9.55 -34.71
C GLY A 41 -27.82 8.76 -33.80
N ASP A 42 -27.57 7.46 -33.60
CA ASP A 42 -28.32 6.67 -32.62
C ASP A 42 -27.98 7.07 -31.18
N ILE A 43 -28.94 7.70 -30.52
CA ILE A 43 -28.85 8.18 -29.14
C ILE A 43 -29.52 7.24 -28.13
N SER A 44 -29.88 6.01 -28.55
CA SER A 44 -30.50 4.98 -27.71
C SER A 44 -29.78 4.75 -26.39
N GLY A 45 -28.44 4.80 -26.42
CA GLY A 45 -27.59 4.64 -25.25
C GLY A 45 -27.74 5.71 -24.17
N HIS A 46 -28.21 6.92 -24.46
CA HIS A 46 -28.30 7.99 -23.44
C HIS A 46 -29.62 8.76 -23.39
N GLN A 47 -30.48 8.67 -24.41
CA GLN A 47 -31.76 9.42 -24.44
C GLN A 47 -32.67 9.10 -23.23
N GLY A 48 -32.59 7.87 -22.71
CA GLY A 48 -33.29 7.44 -21.50
C GLY A 48 -32.92 8.27 -20.27
N PHE A 49 -31.62 8.56 -20.10
CA PHE A 49 -31.13 9.35 -18.98
C PHE A 49 -31.64 10.80 -19.06
N TYR A 50 -31.55 11.44 -20.24
CA TYR A 50 -32.08 12.79 -20.47
C TYR A 50 -33.60 12.88 -20.27
N TRP A 51 -34.34 11.85 -20.68
CA TRP A 51 -35.77 11.78 -20.42
C TRP A 51 -36.04 11.79 -18.90
N LEU A 52 -35.25 11.04 -18.13
CA LEU A 52 -35.38 10.95 -16.68
C LEU A 52 -35.06 12.29 -15.99
N LEU A 53 -33.98 12.97 -16.39
CA LEU A 53 -33.64 14.32 -15.89
C LEU A 53 -34.82 15.29 -16.08
N ASN A 54 -35.38 15.31 -17.29
CA ASN A 54 -36.53 16.16 -17.62
C ASN A 54 -37.81 15.75 -16.87
N TYR A 55 -38.07 14.45 -16.71
CA TYR A 55 -39.17 13.93 -15.90
C TYR A 55 -39.06 14.36 -14.43
N MET A 56 -37.83 14.39 -13.88
CA MET A 56 -37.53 14.82 -12.51
C MET A 56 -37.47 16.35 -12.35
N LYS A 57 -37.65 17.13 -13.43
CA LYS A 57 -37.45 18.59 -13.46
C LYS A 57 -36.05 19.03 -13.02
N ILE A 58 -35.03 18.25 -13.38
CA ILE A 58 -33.63 18.64 -13.21
C ILE A 58 -33.25 19.59 -14.34
N LYS A 59 -32.59 20.69 -13.99
CA LYS A 59 -32.09 21.73 -14.89
C LYS A 59 -30.61 22.00 -14.61
N ASP A 60 -29.93 22.49 -15.64
CA ASP A 60 -28.54 22.92 -15.51
C ASP A 60 -28.40 24.21 -14.67
N ASN A 61 -27.16 24.63 -14.43
CA ASN A 61 -26.82 25.85 -13.68
C ASN A 61 -27.30 27.16 -14.38
N THR A 62 -27.66 27.10 -15.67
CA THR A 62 -28.28 28.21 -16.41
C THR A 62 -29.81 28.16 -16.41
N ASN A 63 -30.40 27.23 -15.64
CA ASN A 63 -31.84 27.00 -15.53
C ASN A 63 -32.50 26.50 -16.84
N LYS A 64 -31.72 25.84 -17.71
CA LYS A 64 -32.18 25.24 -18.97
C LYS A 64 -32.43 23.74 -18.78
N SER A 65 -33.43 23.21 -19.49
CA SER A 65 -33.72 21.78 -19.56
C SER A 65 -32.75 21.06 -20.49
N TYR A 66 -32.33 19.86 -20.10
CA TYR A 66 -31.36 19.08 -20.86
C TYR A 66 -31.93 18.52 -22.17
N ASN A 67 -31.12 18.57 -23.23
CA ASN A 67 -31.41 18.08 -24.57
C ASN A 67 -30.45 16.94 -24.96
N SER A 68 -31.01 15.75 -25.16
CA SER A 68 -30.26 14.54 -25.48
C SER A 68 -29.50 14.56 -26.82
N LYS A 69 -29.72 15.56 -27.69
CA LYS A 69 -28.99 15.68 -28.96
C LYS A 69 -27.85 16.70 -28.92
N LEU A 70 -27.80 17.53 -27.88
CA LEU A 70 -26.92 18.71 -27.84
C LEU A 70 -26.09 18.77 -26.56
N ASP A 71 -26.63 18.32 -25.43
CA ASP A 71 -26.05 18.62 -24.12
C ASP A 71 -25.21 17.42 -23.60
N TYR A 72 -24.36 16.82 -24.45
CA TYR A 72 -23.41 15.74 -24.11
C TYR A 72 -22.05 15.93 -24.79
N PHE A 73 -21.00 15.39 -24.18
CA PHE A 73 -19.64 15.33 -24.70
C PHE A 73 -19.39 14.02 -25.46
N GLY A 74 -18.46 14.03 -26.42
CA GLY A 74 -18.15 12.90 -27.28
C GLY A 74 -18.63 13.13 -28.71
N LEU A 75 -19.27 12.14 -29.34
CA LEU A 75 -19.58 12.18 -30.77
C LEU A 75 -21.04 12.50 -31.06
N SER A 76 -21.25 13.48 -31.93
CA SER A 76 -22.55 13.79 -32.52
C SER A 76 -22.54 13.55 -34.03
N PHE A 77 -23.70 13.18 -34.59
CA PHE A 77 -23.85 12.97 -36.02
C PHE A 77 -24.88 13.95 -36.59
N ALA A 78 -24.43 14.82 -37.49
CA ALA A 78 -25.28 15.79 -38.16
C ALA A 78 -24.83 15.96 -39.63
N ASN A 79 -25.81 16.09 -40.54
CA ASN A 79 -25.57 16.32 -41.97
C ASN A 79 -24.63 15.30 -42.65
N GLY A 80 -24.62 14.04 -42.20
CA GLY A 80 -23.77 13.00 -42.76
C GLY A 80 -22.32 13.01 -42.24
N THR A 81 -22.00 13.85 -41.25
CA THR A 81 -20.66 13.99 -40.68
C THR A 81 -20.68 13.85 -39.16
N TYR A 82 -19.62 13.25 -38.60
CA TYR A 82 -19.39 13.22 -37.15
C TYR A 82 -18.74 14.53 -36.69
N LYS A 83 -19.16 15.04 -35.54
CA LYS A 83 -18.56 16.16 -34.83
C LYS A 83 -18.27 15.73 -33.40
N GLU A 84 -17.04 15.93 -32.96
CA GLU A 84 -16.60 15.64 -31.60
C GLU A 84 -16.63 16.89 -30.71
N GLU A 85 -17.16 16.76 -29.51
CA GLU A 85 -17.09 17.74 -28.43
C GLU A 85 -16.28 17.14 -27.27
N LYS A 86 -15.12 17.73 -26.96
CA LYS A 86 -14.23 17.20 -25.93
C LYS A 86 -14.77 17.47 -24.53
N LEU A 87 -14.55 16.53 -23.62
CA LEU A 87 -14.75 16.75 -22.20
C LEU A 87 -13.79 17.87 -21.73
N PRO A 88 -14.25 18.87 -20.96
CA PRO A 88 -13.38 19.91 -20.44
C PRO A 88 -12.41 19.35 -19.40
N SER A 89 -11.24 19.97 -19.27
CA SER A 89 -10.22 19.56 -18.29
C SER A 89 -10.63 19.89 -16.85
N ASP A 90 -11.43 20.95 -16.66
CA ASP A 90 -12.04 21.30 -15.38
C ASP A 90 -13.49 20.81 -15.34
N LEU A 91 -13.75 19.90 -14.41
CA LEU A 91 -15.07 19.31 -14.16
C LEU A 91 -15.62 19.66 -12.77
N SER A 92 -15.03 20.65 -12.08
CA SER A 92 -15.41 21.02 -10.71
C SER A 92 -16.83 21.59 -10.59
N ASP A 93 -17.34 22.17 -11.67
CA ASP A 93 -18.70 22.74 -11.73
C ASP A 93 -19.81 21.68 -11.90
N PHE A 94 -19.49 20.41 -12.10
CA PHE A 94 -20.47 19.34 -12.26
C PHE A 94 -20.75 18.64 -10.92
N ASP A 95 -22.01 18.27 -10.68
CA ASP A 95 -22.42 17.47 -9.52
C ASP A 95 -22.39 15.96 -9.82
N LEU A 96 -22.59 15.60 -11.10
CA LEU A 96 -22.60 14.22 -11.58
C LEU A 96 -21.91 14.13 -12.94
N ILE A 97 -21.01 13.16 -13.08
CA ILE A 97 -20.46 12.72 -14.36
C ILE A 97 -21.05 11.35 -14.69
N ASN A 98 -21.75 11.24 -15.81
CA ASN A 98 -22.35 10.00 -16.30
C ASN A 98 -21.70 9.57 -17.63
N ILE A 99 -20.95 8.47 -17.62
CA ILE A 99 -20.19 7.96 -18.76
C ILE A 99 -20.93 6.76 -19.33
N ILE A 100 -21.42 6.92 -20.56
CA ILE A 100 -22.34 5.97 -21.18
C ILE A 100 -21.57 4.91 -21.98
N ASP A 101 -20.71 5.36 -22.90
CA ASP A 101 -19.93 4.49 -23.77
C ASP A 101 -18.79 5.30 -24.39
N THR A 102 -17.55 4.79 -24.40
CA THR A 102 -16.41 5.47 -25.01
C THR A 102 -15.79 4.71 -26.18
N TYR A 103 -16.33 3.56 -26.57
CA TYR A 103 -15.77 2.66 -27.58
C TYR A 103 -15.47 3.38 -28.90
N GLY A 104 -16.38 4.24 -29.36
CA GLY A 104 -16.22 5.02 -30.59
C GLY A 104 -17.02 4.48 -31.76
N VAL A 105 -16.77 5.05 -32.96
CA VAL A 105 -17.29 4.52 -34.24
C VAL A 105 -16.14 4.21 -35.19
N ASP A 106 -16.25 3.14 -35.98
CA ASP A 106 -15.22 2.72 -36.94
C ASP A 106 -15.19 3.66 -38.17
N LYS A 107 -14.59 4.84 -37.99
CA LYS A 107 -14.40 5.90 -39.00
C LYS A 107 -13.04 6.59 -38.80
N GLU A 108 -12.39 6.94 -39.92
CA GLU A 108 -11.15 7.71 -39.89
C GLU A 108 -11.33 9.09 -39.23
N ASN A 109 -10.37 9.50 -38.37
CA ASN A 109 -10.30 10.80 -37.66
C ASN A 109 -11.35 11.04 -36.56
N VAL A 110 -11.79 9.99 -35.87
CA VAL A 110 -12.73 10.08 -34.75
C VAL A 110 -12.08 9.50 -33.49
N SER A 111 -12.15 10.21 -32.36
CA SER A 111 -11.59 9.69 -31.10
C SER A 111 -12.37 8.47 -30.60
N SER A 112 -11.64 7.46 -30.17
CA SER A 112 -12.17 6.20 -29.66
C SER A 112 -11.43 5.83 -28.38
N GLY A 113 -12.14 5.25 -27.42
CA GLY A 113 -11.64 4.97 -26.08
C GLY A 113 -11.55 6.21 -25.18
N MET A 114 -11.30 5.94 -23.90
CA MET A 114 -11.01 6.97 -22.90
C MET A 114 -9.55 7.38 -22.94
N THR A 115 -9.30 8.68 -22.95
CA THR A 115 -7.95 9.24 -22.88
C THR A 115 -7.48 9.42 -21.44
N ASP A 116 -6.16 9.48 -21.21
CA ASP A 116 -5.59 9.71 -19.87
C ASP A 116 -5.94 11.12 -19.34
N GLU A 117 -6.05 12.12 -20.22
CA GLU A 117 -6.49 13.49 -19.86
C GLU A 117 -7.94 13.47 -19.36
N GLU A 118 -8.86 12.88 -20.12
CA GLU A 118 -10.27 12.74 -19.70
C GLU A 118 -10.38 12.00 -18.37
N TRP A 119 -9.70 10.85 -18.23
CA TRP A 119 -9.72 10.07 -17.00
C TRP A 119 -9.17 10.88 -15.81
N THR A 120 -8.07 11.60 -15.99
CA THR A 120 -7.46 12.42 -14.94
C THR A 120 -8.42 13.51 -14.46
N SER A 121 -9.12 14.18 -15.38
CA SER A 121 -10.14 15.17 -15.04
C SER A 121 -11.35 14.56 -14.30
N ILE A 122 -11.83 13.40 -14.76
CA ILE A 122 -12.94 12.68 -14.13
C ILE A 122 -12.57 12.27 -12.70
N GLN A 123 -11.41 11.63 -12.54
CA GLN A 123 -10.90 11.17 -11.25
C GLN A 123 -10.73 12.36 -10.30
N SER A 124 -10.05 13.43 -10.73
CA SER A 124 -9.82 14.62 -9.91
C SER A 124 -11.13 15.26 -9.44
N SER A 125 -12.14 15.34 -10.31
CA SER A 125 -13.44 15.91 -9.92
C SER A 125 -14.18 15.03 -8.89
N ASN A 126 -14.15 13.72 -9.05
CA ASN A 126 -14.75 12.80 -8.10
C ASN A 126 -14.01 12.76 -6.75
N GLU A 127 -12.68 12.90 -6.76
CA GLU A 127 -11.85 12.93 -5.55
C GLU A 127 -11.95 14.25 -4.78
N ASP A 128 -11.97 15.38 -5.49
CA ASP A 128 -11.73 16.71 -4.90
C ASP A 128 -12.96 17.64 -4.92
N ASN A 129 -13.98 17.37 -5.73
CA ASN A 129 -15.12 18.29 -5.93
C ASN A 129 -16.50 17.71 -5.54
N ASP A 130 -16.56 16.56 -4.84
CA ASP A 130 -17.82 15.88 -4.48
C ASP A 130 -18.70 15.52 -5.70
N THR A 131 -18.07 15.32 -6.85
CA THR A 131 -18.77 14.99 -8.11
C THR A 131 -19.02 13.49 -8.18
N THR A 132 -20.27 13.04 -8.16
CA THR A 132 -20.56 11.60 -8.26
C THR A 132 -20.24 11.07 -9.67
N LEU A 133 -19.61 9.90 -9.76
CA LEU A 133 -19.28 9.23 -11.02
C LEU A 133 -20.20 8.03 -11.24
N VAL A 134 -20.87 7.97 -12.38
CA VAL A 134 -21.57 6.77 -12.88
C VAL A 134 -20.95 6.39 -14.22
N MET A 135 -20.53 5.16 -14.38
CA MET A 135 -19.93 4.64 -15.60
C MET A 135 -20.57 3.31 -15.99
N GLU A 136 -20.92 3.17 -17.26
CA GLU A 136 -21.52 1.95 -17.80
C GLU A 136 -20.54 1.15 -18.67
N TYR A 137 -20.96 -0.07 -19.03
CA TYR A 137 -20.28 -1.00 -19.94
C TYR A 137 -19.61 -0.31 -21.12
N ASN A 138 -18.47 -0.86 -21.56
CA ASN A 138 -17.74 -0.43 -22.76
C ASN A 138 -17.11 0.98 -22.67
N SER A 139 -17.05 1.56 -21.46
CA SER A 139 -16.45 2.88 -21.21
C SER A 139 -14.94 2.84 -20.92
N VAL A 140 -14.38 1.67 -20.59
CA VAL A 140 -12.93 1.49 -20.31
C VAL A 140 -12.32 0.33 -21.09
N SER A 141 -13.14 -0.39 -21.86
CA SER A 141 -12.73 -1.50 -22.73
C SER A 141 -11.96 -0.97 -23.95
N ALA A 142 -11.37 -1.89 -24.74
CA ALA A 142 -10.66 -1.52 -25.96
C ALA A 142 -11.60 -0.72 -26.87
N PRO A 143 -11.17 0.43 -27.43
CA PRO A 143 -9.78 0.84 -27.70
C PRO A 143 -9.11 1.73 -26.63
N THR A 144 -9.65 1.84 -25.42
CA THR A 144 -8.98 2.51 -24.29
C THR A 144 -7.63 1.84 -23.98
N ASN A 145 -6.59 2.66 -23.80
CA ASN A 145 -5.24 2.18 -23.47
C ASN A 145 -5.24 1.41 -22.13
N ASP A 146 -4.48 0.30 -22.06
CA ASP A 146 -4.41 -0.58 -20.89
C ASP A 146 -4.07 0.16 -19.59
N ARG A 147 -3.18 1.17 -19.63
CA ARG A 147 -2.85 1.99 -18.46
C ARG A 147 -4.06 2.76 -17.92
N VAL A 148 -4.84 3.37 -18.80
CA VAL A 148 -6.03 4.14 -18.42
C VAL A 148 -7.13 3.20 -17.93
N ARG A 149 -7.31 2.07 -18.62
CA ARG A 149 -8.24 1.02 -18.22
C ARG A 149 -7.94 0.48 -16.84
N GLU A 150 -6.69 0.14 -16.55
CA GLU A 150 -6.29 -0.37 -15.24
C GLU A 150 -6.50 0.67 -14.13
N LYS A 151 -6.10 1.93 -14.35
CA LYS A 151 -6.38 3.03 -13.41
C LYS A 151 -7.88 3.16 -13.14
N ALA A 152 -8.68 3.23 -14.20
CA ALA A 152 -10.12 3.48 -14.11
C ALA A 152 -10.88 2.34 -13.44
N THR A 153 -10.64 1.10 -13.88
CA THR A 153 -11.28 -0.09 -13.30
C THR A 153 -10.93 -0.24 -11.82
N ASN A 154 -9.65 -0.07 -11.46
CA ASN A 154 -9.22 -0.13 -10.06
C ASN A 154 -9.90 0.95 -9.21
N TYR A 155 -9.99 2.18 -9.72
CA TYR A 155 -10.67 3.29 -9.05
C TYR A 155 -12.18 3.05 -8.89
N LEU A 156 -12.81 2.41 -9.87
CA LEU A 156 -14.22 1.99 -9.82
C LEU A 156 -14.46 0.76 -8.92
N GLY A 157 -13.40 0.19 -8.34
CA GLY A 157 -13.49 -0.96 -7.44
C GLY A 157 -13.69 -2.29 -8.16
N VAL A 158 -13.28 -2.40 -9.42
CA VAL A 158 -13.42 -3.62 -10.23
C VAL A 158 -12.12 -4.01 -10.93
N LYS A 159 -11.93 -5.29 -11.18
CA LYS A 159 -10.90 -5.84 -12.06
C LYS A 159 -11.57 -6.54 -13.24
N GLN A 160 -11.23 -6.15 -14.46
CA GLN A 160 -11.75 -6.83 -15.65
C GLN A 160 -11.15 -8.23 -15.77
N THR A 161 -11.99 -9.21 -16.13
CA THR A 161 -11.51 -10.56 -16.51
C THR A 161 -11.19 -10.67 -18.00
N GLY A 162 -11.60 -9.66 -18.78
CA GLY A 162 -11.57 -9.66 -20.24
C GLY A 162 -12.63 -10.56 -20.88
N TRP A 163 -13.53 -11.15 -20.09
CA TRP A 163 -14.74 -11.79 -20.57
C TRP A 163 -15.90 -10.80 -20.60
N ILE A 164 -16.65 -10.82 -21.70
CA ILE A 164 -17.95 -10.19 -21.83
C ILE A 164 -19.00 -11.28 -22.09
N ALA A 165 -20.23 -11.02 -21.70
CA ALA A 165 -21.33 -11.94 -21.95
C ALA A 165 -22.58 -11.25 -22.48
N LYS A 166 -23.38 -12.00 -23.22
CA LYS A 166 -24.71 -11.59 -23.68
C LYS A 166 -25.69 -12.75 -23.59
N TYR A 167 -26.79 -12.51 -22.92
CA TYR A 167 -27.96 -13.38 -22.98
C TYR A 167 -28.82 -13.00 -24.20
N THR A 168 -29.24 -13.98 -24.97
CA THR A 168 -30.10 -13.80 -26.14
C THR A 168 -31.27 -14.75 -26.13
N THR A 169 -32.40 -14.27 -26.63
CA THR A 169 -33.60 -15.08 -26.84
C THR A 169 -33.50 -16.00 -28.06
N SER A 170 -32.51 -15.77 -28.95
CA SER A 170 -32.29 -16.59 -30.14
C SER A 170 -30.81 -16.60 -30.56
N LEU A 171 -30.16 -17.76 -30.36
CA LEU A 171 -28.82 -18.09 -30.84
C LEU A 171 -28.79 -18.44 -32.34
N ALA A 172 -29.91 -18.38 -33.05
CA ALA A 172 -29.98 -18.76 -34.45
C ALA A 172 -29.09 -17.87 -35.33
N LYS A 173 -28.37 -18.48 -36.29
CA LYS A 173 -27.48 -17.75 -37.21
C LYS A 173 -28.23 -16.76 -38.12
N LYS A 174 -29.49 -17.04 -38.43
CA LYS A 174 -30.35 -16.21 -39.28
C LYS A 174 -31.51 -15.72 -38.41
N ASP A 175 -31.74 -14.41 -38.42
CA ASP A 175 -32.78 -13.75 -37.64
C ASP A 175 -32.64 -13.89 -36.10
N GLY A 176 -31.47 -14.36 -35.61
CA GLY A 176 -31.08 -14.32 -34.19
C GLY A 176 -30.18 -13.12 -33.86
N GLU A 177 -29.83 -12.97 -32.57
CA GLU A 177 -29.14 -11.76 -32.06
C GLU A 177 -27.62 -11.96 -31.92
N VAL A 178 -27.06 -12.96 -32.62
CA VAL A 178 -25.64 -13.32 -32.58
C VAL A 178 -24.86 -12.54 -33.64
N PRO A 179 -23.89 -11.67 -33.25
CA PRO A 179 -23.09 -10.94 -34.21
C PRO A 179 -22.22 -11.85 -35.09
N THR A 180 -21.98 -11.44 -36.34
CA THR A 180 -21.14 -12.20 -37.30
C THR A 180 -19.73 -12.48 -36.77
N TRP A 181 -19.15 -11.56 -36.00
CA TRP A 181 -17.81 -11.73 -35.43
C TRP A 181 -17.77 -12.86 -34.38
N VAL A 182 -18.82 -13.02 -33.56
CA VAL A 182 -18.95 -14.14 -32.60
C VAL A 182 -18.96 -15.49 -33.33
N LEU A 183 -19.65 -15.57 -34.47
CA LEU A 183 -19.72 -16.80 -35.26
C LEU A 183 -18.33 -17.22 -35.79
N ASN A 184 -17.52 -16.24 -36.19
CA ASN A 184 -16.16 -16.48 -36.66
C ASN A 184 -15.24 -16.91 -35.51
N ASP A 185 -15.31 -16.22 -34.37
CA ASP A 185 -14.50 -16.51 -33.19
C ASP A 185 -14.84 -17.85 -32.56
N TYR A 186 -16.12 -18.24 -32.55
CA TYR A 186 -16.55 -19.58 -32.15
C TYR A 186 -15.95 -20.67 -33.03
N LYS A 187 -15.98 -20.47 -34.36
CA LYS A 187 -15.36 -21.41 -35.31
C LYS A 187 -13.86 -21.53 -35.07
N ASN A 188 -13.19 -20.43 -34.77
CA ASN A 188 -11.77 -20.43 -34.43
C ASN A 188 -11.49 -21.15 -33.10
N THR A 189 -12.36 -20.99 -32.11
CA THR A 189 -12.22 -21.58 -30.77
C THR A 189 -12.46 -23.10 -30.78
N HIS A 190 -13.51 -23.56 -31.44
CA HIS A 190 -13.99 -24.95 -31.36
C HIS A 190 -13.74 -25.78 -32.63
N ASN A 191 -13.16 -25.18 -33.68
CA ASN A 191 -12.98 -25.79 -35.00
C ASN A 191 -14.26 -26.47 -35.54
N SER A 192 -15.42 -25.86 -35.22
CA SER A 192 -16.76 -26.39 -35.49
C SER A 192 -17.69 -25.27 -35.91
N ASP A 193 -18.68 -25.57 -36.76
CA ASP A 193 -19.67 -24.58 -37.19
C ASP A 193 -20.72 -24.32 -36.09
N TRP A 194 -21.23 -23.08 -36.04
CA TRP A 194 -22.28 -22.68 -35.11
C TRP A 194 -23.59 -23.41 -35.41
N THR A 195 -24.07 -24.20 -34.46
CA THR A 195 -25.29 -25.03 -34.58
C THR A 195 -26.33 -24.75 -33.50
N PHE A 196 -26.08 -23.74 -32.65
CA PHE A 196 -27.02 -23.38 -31.58
C PHE A 196 -28.27 -22.69 -32.13
N GLU A 197 -29.40 -22.99 -31.49
CA GLU A 197 -30.71 -22.38 -31.73
C GLU A 197 -31.39 -22.15 -30.37
N GLY A 198 -32.42 -21.30 -30.35
CA GLY A 198 -33.17 -20.98 -29.13
C GLY A 198 -32.37 -20.09 -28.17
N GLU A 199 -32.79 -20.07 -26.91
CA GLU A 199 -32.24 -19.19 -25.88
C GLU A 199 -30.83 -19.63 -25.42
N GLY A 200 -29.98 -18.66 -25.10
CA GLY A 200 -28.73 -18.95 -24.39
C GLY A 200 -27.86 -17.74 -24.07
N ILE A 201 -26.68 -18.02 -23.50
CA ILE A 201 -25.68 -17.02 -23.09
C ILE A 201 -24.40 -17.26 -23.87
N ILE A 202 -23.90 -16.19 -24.48
CA ILE A 202 -22.64 -16.16 -25.21
C ILE A 202 -21.59 -15.53 -24.30
N PHE A 203 -20.47 -16.21 -24.11
CA PHE A 203 -19.28 -15.67 -23.45
C PHE A 203 -18.21 -15.43 -24.52
N HIS A 204 -17.62 -14.24 -24.54
CA HIS A 204 -16.52 -13.89 -25.44
C HIS A 204 -15.36 -13.30 -24.65
N GLN A 205 -14.16 -13.77 -24.93
CA GLN A 205 -12.94 -13.22 -24.32
C GLN A 205 -12.26 -12.27 -25.31
N GLU A 206 -12.22 -10.99 -24.96
CA GLU A 206 -11.87 -9.89 -25.86
C GLU A 206 -10.42 -9.92 -26.38
N LEU A 207 -9.48 -10.46 -25.61
CA LEU A 207 -8.04 -10.53 -25.94
C LEU A 207 -7.68 -11.76 -26.78
N THR A 208 -8.36 -12.88 -26.51
CA THR A 208 -8.01 -14.19 -27.10
C THR A 208 -8.97 -14.62 -28.20
N GLY A 209 -10.12 -13.94 -28.34
CA GLY A 209 -11.19 -14.33 -29.27
C GLY A 209 -11.86 -15.65 -28.90
N LYS A 210 -11.72 -16.13 -27.66
CA LYS A 210 -12.36 -17.37 -27.22
C LYS A 210 -13.86 -17.17 -27.04
N VAL A 211 -14.66 -18.08 -27.58
CA VAL A 211 -16.12 -18.09 -27.38
C VAL A 211 -16.57 -19.37 -26.70
N GLU A 212 -17.39 -19.25 -25.67
CA GLU A 212 -18.11 -20.37 -25.05
C GLU A 212 -19.61 -20.04 -24.98
N VAL A 213 -20.47 -21.07 -25.02
CA VAL A 213 -21.92 -20.89 -25.14
C VAL A 213 -22.66 -21.79 -24.16
N LEU A 214 -23.61 -21.20 -23.43
CA LEU A 214 -24.65 -21.94 -22.71
C LEU A 214 -25.95 -21.85 -23.50
N SER A 215 -26.67 -22.96 -23.61
CA SER A 215 -27.90 -23.04 -24.42
C SER A 215 -28.94 -23.91 -23.73
N VAL A 216 -30.19 -23.44 -23.77
CA VAL A 216 -31.35 -24.20 -23.27
C VAL A 216 -31.53 -25.49 -24.06
N ASN A 217 -31.45 -25.42 -25.40
CA ASN A 217 -31.59 -26.58 -26.27
C ASN A 217 -30.45 -27.60 -26.13
N ALA A 218 -29.25 -27.14 -25.74
CA ALA A 218 -28.12 -28.01 -25.44
C ALA A 218 -28.16 -28.59 -24.01
N GLY A 219 -29.14 -28.20 -23.19
CA GLY A 219 -29.27 -28.65 -21.81
C GLY A 219 -28.19 -28.11 -20.87
N THR A 220 -27.54 -26.99 -21.22
CA THR A 220 -26.52 -26.34 -20.39
C THR A 220 -27.05 -25.10 -19.66
N LEU A 221 -28.23 -24.60 -20.03
CA LEU A 221 -28.91 -23.46 -19.41
C LEU A 221 -30.36 -23.81 -19.10
N ASN A 222 -30.92 -23.29 -18.01
CA ASN A 222 -32.36 -23.33 -17.77
C ASN A 222 -33.07 -22.21 -18.57
N GLU A 223 -34.39 -22.34 -18.81
CA GLU A 223 -35.15 -21.27 -19.46
C GLU A 223 -35.08 -19.97 -18.65
N GLN A 224 -34.95 -18.83 -19.34
CA GLN A 224 -34.69 -17.51 -18.75
C GLN A 224 -33.40 -17.45 -17.92
N GLY A 225 -32.35 -18.13 -18.36
CA GLY A 225 -31.20 -18.48 -17.54
C GLY A 225 -30.25 -17.36 -17.10
N LEU A 226 -30.59 -16.08 -17.31
CA LEU A 226 -29.84 -14.92 -16.79
C LEU A 226 -30.77 -13.98 -16.03
N HIS A 227 -30.52 -13.80 -14.74
CA HIS A 227 -31.32 -12.91 -13.90
C HIS A 227 -30.45 -11.82 -13.26
N PHE A 228 -30.87 -10.57 -13.39
CA PHE A 228 -30.41 -9.46 -12.56
C PHE A 228 -31.15 -9.50 -11.22
N HIS A 229 -30.42 -9.49 -10.10
CA HIS A 229 -30.97 -9.35 -8.75
C HIS A 229 -30.13 -8.39 -7.91
N MET A 230 -30.77 -7.78 -6.92
CA MET A 230 -30.10 -6.89 -5.96
C MET A 230 -29.49 -7.72 -4.83
N THR A 231 -28.31 -7.30 -4.35
CA THR A 231 -27.76 -7.81 -3.09
C THR A 231 -28.50 -7.17 -1.92
N ASN A 232 -28.34 -7.70 -0.70
CA ASN A 232 -28.94 -7.10 0.50
C ASN A 232 -28.56 -5.62 0.68
N LEU A 233 -27.36 -5.22 0.22
CA LEU A 233 -26.92 -3.83 0.23
C LEU A 233 -27.69 -3.01 -0.82
N GLY A 234 -27.80 -3.50 -2.06
CA GLY A 234 -28.55 -2.83 -3.12
C GLY A 234 -30.04 -2.71 -2.85
N GLU A 235 -30.68 -3.71 -2.26
CA GLU A 235 -32.11 -3.64 -1.89
C GLU A 235 -32.37 -2.51 -0.89
N LYS A 236 -31.47 -2.33 0.07
CA LYS A 236 -31.53 -1.25 1.06
C LYS A 236 -31.36 0.12 0.42
N ASP A 237 -30.45 0.24 -0.54
CA ASP A 237 -30.09 1.51 -1.16
C ASP A 237 -31.09 1.93 -2.25
N PHE A 238 -31.66 0.98 -3.01
CA PHE A 238 -32.51 1.25 -4.18
C PHE A 238 -33.98 0.81 -4.04
N SER A 239 -34.34 0.08 -2.99
CA SER A 239 -35.71 -0.43 -2.77
C SER A 239 -36.27 -1.27 -3.93
N LEU A 240 -35.42 -2.08 -4.57
CA LEU A 240 -35.75 -3.00 -5.65
C LEU A 240 -35.46 -4.44 -5.21
N SER A 241 -36.44 -5.36 -5.30
CA SER A 241 -36.32 -6.74 -4.78
C SER A 241 -36.78 -7.82 -5.77
N LYS A 242 -37.19 -7.44 -6.97
CA LYS A 242 -37.65 -8.38 -8.00
C LYS A 242 -36.48 -8.74 -8.92
N ASN A 243 -36.42 -9.98 -9.39
CA ASN A 243 -35.48 -10.40 -10.42
C ASN A 243 -35.93 -9.92 -11.81
N HIS A 244 -34.98 -9.54 -12.66
CA HIS A 244 -35.24 -9.03 -14.00
C HIS A 244 -34.37 -9.74 -15.05
N LEU A 245 -34.88 -9.86 -16.28
CA LEU A 245 -34.11 -10.33 -17.42
C LEU A 245 -33.27 -9.19 -17.99
N TYR A 246 -32.02 -9.49 -18.37
CA TYR A 246 -31.13 -8.57 -19.07
C TYR A 246 -30.64 -9.22 -20.36
N THR A 247 -30.76 -8.54 -21.49
CA THR A 247 -30.53 -9.11 -22.84
C THR A 247 -29.42 -8.42 -23.63
N ASP A 248 -28.73 -7.45 -23.04
CA ASP A 248 -27.63 -6.76 -23.71
C ASP A 248 -26.26 -7.31 -23.26
N TRP A 249 -25.19 -6.79 -23.87
CA TRP A 249 -23.83 -7.12 -23.45
C TRP A 249 -23.53 -6.59 -22.05
N PHE A 250 -22.68 -7.30 -21.33
CA PHE A 250 -22.12 -6.87 -20.04
C PHE A 250 -20.71 -7.42 -19.82
N ASP A 251 -19.92 -6.69 -19.05
CA ASP A 251 -18.59 -7.09 -18.57
C ASP A 251 -18.69 -8.11 -17.45
N ILE A 252 -17.76 -9.07 -17.47
CA ILE A 252 -17.52 -9.95 -16.34
C ILE A 252 -16.33 -9.44 -15.56
N VAL A 253 -16.60 -8.91 -14.37
CA VAL A 253 -15.62 -8.27 -13.50
C VAL A 253 -15.51 -8.99 -12.16
N VAL A 254 -14.39 -8.80 -11.48
CA VAL A 254 -14.18 -9.21 -10.09
C VAL A 254 -14.13 -7.95 -9.23
N PRO A 255 -14.86 -7.87 -8.11
CA PRO A 255 -14.79 -6.70 -7.24
C PRO A 255 -13.44 -6.64 -6.51
N ASN A 256 -12.87 -5.44 -6.40
CA ASN A 256 -11.66 -5.19 -5.61
C ASN A 256 -11.98 -5.12 -4.10
N ASP A 257 -10.96 -5.27 -3.26
CA ASP A 257 -11.12 -5.14 -1.81
C ASP A 257 -11.73 -3.77 -1.44
N GLY A 258 -12.76 -3.83 -0.58
CA GLY A 258 -13.49 -2.64 -0.11
C GLY A 258 -14.41 -1.98 -1.14
N ALA A 259 -14.83 -2.70 -2.19
CA ALA A 259 -15.94 -2.29 -3.06
C ALA A 259 -17.25 -2.94 -2.59
N ASP A 260 -18.37 -2.23 -2.72
CA ASP A 260 -19.71 -2.75 -2.42
C ASP A 260 -20.34 -3.30 -3.71
N VAL A 261 -20.68 -4.60 -3.76
CA VAL A 261 -21.50 -5.16 -4.83
C VAL A 261 -22.98 -4.91 -4.49
N LEU A 262 -23.67 -4.10 -5.29
CA LEU A 262 -25.07 -3.71 -5.07
C LEU A 262 -26.05 -4.59 -5.84
N ALA A 263 -25.63 -5.14 -6.98
CA ALA A 263 -26.44 -6.05 -7.78
C ALA A 263 -25.54 -7.07 -8.50
N GLU A 264 -26.12 -8.20 -8.88
CA GLU A 264 -25.45 -9.30 -9.55
C GLU A 264 -26.30 -9.84 -10.71
N PHE A 265 -25.62 -10.43 -11.70
CA PHE A 265 -26.20 -11.32 -12.67
C PHE A 265 -26.02 -12.76 -12.20
N LYS A 266 -27.13 -13.48 -12.05
CA LYS A 266 -27.18 -14.89 -11.73
C LYS A 266 -27.36 -15.72 -13.00
N LEU A 267 -26.43 -16.62 -13.23
CA LEU A 267 -26.46 -17.63 -14.29
C LEU A 267 -27.20 -18.86 -13.77
N ASP A 268 -28.42 -19.10 -14.24
CA ASP A 268 -29.20 -20.28 -13.89
C ASP A 268 -28.87 -21.44 -14.84
N THR A 269 -27.80 -22.16 -14.50
CA THR A 269 -27.22 -23.22 -15.31
C THR A 269 -27.68 -24.61 -14.85
N THR A 270 -27.61 -25.60 -15.76
CA THR A 270 -27.68 -27.01 -15.37
C THR A 270 -26.32 -27.47 -14.84
N SER A 271 -26.25 -28.68 -14.27
CA SER A 271 -24.97 -29.25 -13.82
C SER A 271 -23.91 -29.39 -14.94
N GLU A 272 -24.32 -29.47 -16.21
CA GLU A 272 -23.39 -29.46 -17.34
C GLU A 272 -22.95 -28.04 -17.71
N GLY A 273 -23.83 -27.04 -17.61
CA GLY A 273 -23.46 -25.63 -17.80
C GLY A 273 -22.49 -25.12 -16.72
N GLU A 274 -22.68 -25.54 -15.48
CA GLU A 274 -21.78 -25.19 -14.37
C GLU A 274 -20.34 -25.66 -14.63
N LYS A 275 -20.14 -26.82 -15.27
CA LYS A 275 -18.81 -27.28 -15.68
C LYS A 275 -18.19 -26.38 -16.75
N ILE A 276 -19.00 -25.83 -17.66
CA ILE A 276 -18.52 -24.89 -18.69
C ILE A 276 -18.09 -23.58 -18.02
N ILE A 277 -18.89 -23.04 -17.10
CA ILE A 277 -18.57 -21.83 -16.32
C ILE A 277 -17.28 -22.00 -15.51
N GLN A 278 -17.11 -23.12 -14.81
CA GLN A 278 -15.89 -23.43 -14.06
C GLN A 278 -14.68 -23.62 -14.97
N LYS A 279 -14.85 -24.23 -16.15
CA LYS A 279 -13.77 -24.43 -17.14
C LYS A 279 -13.21 -23.09 -17.64
N ILE A 280 -14.03 -22.06 -17.77
CA ILE A 280 -13.59 -20.72 -18.15
C ILE A 280 -13.21 -19.83 -16.96
N GLY A 281 -13.22 -20.38 -15.74
CA GLY A 281 -12.77 -19.69 -14.52
C GLY A 281 -13.74 -18.61 -14.03
N LEU A 282 -15.04 -18.75 -14.34
CA LEU A 282 -16.07 -17.80 -13.93
C LEU A 282 -16.90 -18.33 -12.76
N LEU A 283 -17.59 -17.41 -12.06
CA LEU A 283 -18.56 -17.73 -11.01
C LEU A 283 -19.99 -17.71 -11.59
N SER A 284 -20.91 -18.46 -10.98
CA SER A 284 -22.33 -18.49 -11.39
C SER A 284 -23.09 -17.20 -11.03
N GLU A 285 -22.53 -16.37 -10.14
CA GLU A 285 -23.01 -15.03 -9.80
C GLU A 285 -21.88 -14.03 -10.10
N VAL A 286 -22.16 -13.05 -10.96
CA VAL A 286 -21.18 -12.04 -11.37
C VAL A 286 -21.70 -10.63 -11.07
N PRO A 287 -20.85 -9.67 -10.67
CA PRO A 287 -21.30 -8.33 -10.34
C PRO A 287 -22.03 -7.63 -11.52
N ALA A 288 -23.15 -6.99 -11.22
CA ALA A 288 -23.92 -6.16 -12.15
C ALA A 288 -23.78 -4.66 -11.83
N ILE A 289 -23.73 -4.31 -10.54
CA ILE A 289 -23.48 -2.94 -10.06
C ILE A 289 -22.45 -3.00 -8.94
N VAL A 290 -21.37 -2.25 -9.11
CA VAL A 290 -20.33 -2.09 -8.09
C VAL A 290 -20.25 -0.61 -7.71
N ARG A 291 -20.25 -0.34 -6.40
CA ARG A 291 -19.99 0.99 -5.85
C ARG A 291 -18.64 0.99 -5.15
N LYS A 292 -17.80 1.97 -5.49
CA LYS A 292 -16.64 2.33 -4.69
C LYS A 292 -16.94 3.66 -3.99
N ARG A 293 -16.80 3.67 -2.66
CA ARG A 293 -16.91 4.89 -1.87
C ARG A 293 -15.57 5.59 -1.90
N GLN A 294 -15.54 6.81 -2.42
CA GLN A 294 -14.37 7.67 -2.36
C GLN A 294 -14.49 8.63 -1.18
N THR A 295 -13.46 9.44 -1.02
CA THR A 295 -13.33 10.39 0.08
C THR A 295 -14.47 11.42 0.12
N LEU A 296 -14.89 11.95 -1.04
CA LEU A 296 -15.96 12.95 -1.13
C LEU A 296 -17.24 12.36 -1.74
N ALA A 297 -17.14 11.77 -2.93
CA ALA A 297 -18.29 11.24 -3.66
C ALA A 297 -18.19 9.73 -3.93
N ASN A 298 -19.32 9.13 -4.33
CA ASN A 298 -19.32 7.74 -4.77
C ASN A 298 -18.95 7.61 -6.25
N SER A 299 -18.34 6.48 -6.61
CA SER A 299 -18.27 6.02 -7.99
C SER A 299 -19.06 4.72 -8.16
N TYR A 300 -19.80 4.63 -9.26
CA TYR A 300 -20.67 3.52 -9.60
C TYR A 300 -20.26 2.95 -10.96
N TYR A 301 -20.02 1.64 -11.02
CA TYR A 301 -19.80 0.91 -12.27
C TYR A 301 -20.98 -0.01 -12.54
N PHE A 302 -21.65 0.21 -13.67
CA PHE A 302 -22.69 -0.67 -14.20
C PHE A 302 -22.05 -1.55 -15.26
N THR A 303 -22.02 -2.86 -15.03
CA THR A 303 -21.28 -3.77 -15.92
C THR A 303 -21.98 -3.98 -17.26
N GLY A 304 -23.24 -3.54 -17.41
CA GLY A 304 -23.97 -3.52 -18.68
C GLY A 304 -24.44 -2.11 -19.07
N SER A 305 -24.91 -1.96 -20.31
CA SER A 305 -25.53 -0.73 -20.85
C SER A 305 -26.97 -0.57 -20.35
N PHE A 306 -27.14 -0.18 -19.10
CA PHE A 306 -28.43 -0.14 -18.42
C PHE A 306 -29.29 1.05 -18.85
N SER A 307 -28.67 2.11 -19.36
CA SER A 307 -29.36 3.28 -19.91
C SER A 307 -30.00 3.06 -21.28
N ASN A 308 -29.66 1.95 -21.96
CA ASN A 308 -30.08 1.70 -23.34
C ASN A 308 -31.60 1.52 -23.46
N VAL A 309 -32.23 2.35 -24.29
CA VAL A 309 -33.67 2.25 -24.62
C VAL A 309 -33.91 2.78 -26.03
N GLU A 310 -34.59 2.01 -26.89
CA GLU A 310 -34.79 2.39 -28.30
C GLU A 310 -35.65 3.66 -28.44
N LYS A 311 -36.73 3.76 -27.66
CA LYS A 311 -37.69 4.87 -27.76
C LYS A 311 -38.20 5.29 -26.39
N VAL A 312 -38.01 6.56 -26.08
CA VAL A 312 -38.63 7.20 -24.92
C VAL A 312 -39.94 7.90 -25.31
N PRO A 313 -40.99 7.83 -24.46
CA PRO A 313 -42.23 8.56 -24.72
C PRO A 313 -42.03 10.07 -24.68
N SER A 314 -42.71 10.82 -25.55
CA SER A 314 -42.68 12.29 -25.51
C SER A 314 -43.33 12.87 -24.23
N LEU A 315 -44.12 12.07 -23.52
CA LEU A 315 -44.83 12.43 -22.30
C LEU A 315 -43.96 12.24 -21.05
N TYR A 316 -43.01 13.15 -20.79
CA TYR A 316 -42.28 13.20 -19.51
C TYR A 316 -42.96 14.09 -18.45
N LYS A 317 -43.93 14.93 -18.86
CA LYS A 317 -44.60 15.91 -17.96
C LYS A 317 -45.77 15.32 -17.16
N TYR A 318 -45.67 14.08 -16.69
CA TYR A 318 -46.80 13.36 -16.08
C TYR A 318 -46.35 12.62 -14.82
N LYS A 319 -46.67 13.13 -13.63
CA LYS A 319 -46.22 12.57 -12.35
C LYS A 319 -46.68 11.10 -12.22
N GLY A 320 -45.77 10.20 -11.87
CA GLY A 320 -46.09 8.77 -11.73
C GLY A 320 -46.07 7.96 -13.03
N PHE A 321 -45.76 8.59 -14.18
CA PHE A 321 -45.65 7.88 -15.45
C PHE A 321 -44.61 6.74 -15.42
N THR A 322 -43.49 6.93 -14.71
CA THR A 322 -42.50 5.87 -14.49
C THR A 322 -43.12 4.63 -13.84
N LYS A 323 -44.02 4.80 -12.86
CA LYS A 323 -44.72 3.69 -12.18
C LYS A 323 -45.76 3.00 -13.07
N ILE A 324 -46.39 3.75 -13.98
CA ILE A 324 -47.29 3.17 -15.00
C ILE A 324 -46.50 2.29 -15.95
N ARG A 325 -45.35 2.77 -16.44
CA ARG A 325 -44.46 2.00 -17.31
C ARG A 325 -43.91 0.77 -16.59
N GLU A 326 -43.38 0.93 -15.39
CA GLU A 326 -42.91 -0.16 -14.51
C GLU A 326 -43.95 -1.29 -14.39
N TRP A 327 -45.24 -0.96 -14.23
CA TRP A 327 -46.32 -1.96 -14.13
C TRP A 327 -46.81 -2.54 -15.46
N SER A 328 -46.69 -1.78 -16.56
CA SER A 328 -47.27 -2.15 -17.88
C SER A 328 -46.27 -2.76 -18.86
N THR A 329 -44.97 -2.67 -18.60
CA THR A 329 -43.93 -3.39 -19.35
C THR A 329 -43.76 -4.79 -18.78
N VAL A 330 -43.71 -5.79 -19.66
CA VAL A 330 -43.59 -7.20 -19.30
C VAL A 330 -42.23 -7.71 -19.76
N ASP A 331 -41.41 -8.21 -18.83
CA ASP A 331 -40.01 -8.64 -19.05
C ASP A 331 -39.85 -9.59 -20.25
N PHE A 332 -40.74 -10.57 -20.41
CA PHE A 332 -40.67 -11.55 -21.50
C PHE A 332 -41.00 -10.97 -22.89
N LEU A 333 -41.88 -9.96 -22.97
CA LEU A 333 -42.33 -9.42 -24.27
C LEU A 333 -41.46 -8.25 -24.76
N PHE A 334 -40.89 -7.48 -23.83
CA PHE A 334 -40.13 -6.28 -24.12
C PHE A 334 -38.96 -6.15 -23.12
N PRO A 335 -37.97 -7.06 -23.14
CA PRO A 335 -36.94 -7.15 -22.09
C PRO A 335 -36.13 -5.87 -21.91
N GLY A 336 -35.65 -5.23 -23.00
CA GLY A 336 -34.89 -3.98 -22.91
C GLY A 336 -35.72 -2.81 -22.34
N ASP A 337 -36.95 -2.63 -22.85
CA ASP A 337 -37.89 -1.62 -22.35
C ASP A 337 -38.23 -1.88 -20.87
N SER A 338 -38.45 -3.14 -20.48
CA SER A 338 -38.77 -3.53 -19.11
C SER A 338 -37.60 -3.28 -18.16
N PHE A 339 -36.38 -3.65 -18.56
CA PHE A 339 -35.18 -3.41 -17.75
C PHE A 339 -34.95 -1.91 -17.49
N TYR A 340 -35.07 -1.07 -18.53
CA TYR A 340 -34.94 0.37 -18.37
C TYR A 340 -35.96 0.94 -17.34
N TRP A 341 -37.25 0.60 -17.46
CA TRP A 341 -38.28 1.15 -16.58
C TRP A 341 -38.31 0.54 -15.17
N GLN A 342 -37.98 -0.75 -15.03
CA GLN A 342 -38.08 -1.48 -13.76
C GLN A 342 -36.77 -1.52 -12.98
N VAL A 343 -35.61 -1.37 -13.63
CA VAL A 343 -34.28 -1.45 -13.00
C VAL A 343 -33.55 -0.11 -13.06
N TYR A 344 -33.23 0.39 -14.27
CA TYR A 344 -32.39 1.58 -14.44
C TYR A 344 -33.03 2.84 -13.83
N VAL A 345 -34.30 3.11 -14.14
CA VAL A 345 -34.99 4.32 -13.66
C VAL A 345 -35.05 4.40 -12.12
N PRO A 346 -35.47 3.35 -11.38
CA PRO A 346 -35.42 3.38 -9.91
C PRO A 346 -34.02 3.62 -9.32
N ILE A 347 -33.00 2.98 -9.88
CA ILE A 347 -31.60 3.12 -9.42
C ILE A 347 -31.10 4.53 -9.64
N MET A 348 -31.19 5.03 -10.88
CA MET A 348 -30.71 6.38 -11.21
C MET A 348 -31.46 7.48 -10.47
N LYS A 349 -32.77 7.30 -10.18
CA LYS A 349 -33.50 8.25 -9.33
C LYS A 349 -32.94 8.32 -7.91
N SER A 350 -32.46 7.19 -7.39
CA SER A 350 -31.88 7.11 -6.05
C SER A 350 -30.49 7.75 -6.03
N ILE A 351 -29.66 7.47 -7.04
CA ILE A 351 -28.36 8.12 -7.21
C ILE A 351 -28.53 9.63 -7.37
N LEU A 352 -29.41 10.10 -8.27
CA LEU A 352 -29.65 11.54 -8.45
C LEU A 352 -30.17 12.24 -7.18
N HIS A 353 -30.93 11.54 -6.34
CA HIS A 353 -31.39 12.08 -5.07
C HIS A 353 -30.27 12.13 -4.01
N GLU A 354 -29.36 11.15 -4.03
CA GLU A 354 -28.14 11.16 -3.23
C GLU A 354 -27.27 12.38 -3.58
N VAL A 355 -27.01 12.59 -4.88
CA VAL A 355 -26.22 13.74 -5.35
C VAL A 355 -26.84 15.06 -4.92
N GLU A 356 -28.16 15.24 -5.13
CA GLU A 356 -28.89 16.43 -4.66
C GLU A 356 -28.73 16.69 -3.16
N THR A 357 -28.72 15.62 -2.35
CA THR A 357 -28.58 15.73 -0.89
C THR A 357 -27.16 16.11 -0.48
N ASN A 358 -26.15 15.71 -1.24
CA ASN A 358 -24.74 16.00 -0.97
C ASN A 358 -24.34 17.38 -1.51
N SER A 359 -24.75 17.77 -2.72
CA SER A 359 -24.52 19.11 -3.28
C SER A 359 -25.03 20.24 -2.36
N GLY A 360 -26.11 20.01 -1.61
CA GLY A 360 -26.62 20.95 -0.60
C GLY A 360 -25.72 21.18 0.63
N LYS A 361 -24.68 20.35 0.85
CA LYS A 361 -23.70 20.50 1.94
C LYS A 361 -22.44 21.26 1.53
N ARG A 362 -22.27 21.55 0.23
CA ARG A 362 -21.10 22.26 -0.34
C ARG A 362 -20.92 23.68 0.23
N GLU A 363 -21.98 24.29 0.79
CA GLU A 363 -21.96 25.64 1.39
C GLU A 363 -21.50 25.68 2.87
N GLN A 364 -21.19 24.57 3.53
CA GLN A 364 -20.76 24.59 4.94
C GLN A 364 -19.63 23.59 5.23
N LYS A 365 -18.35 23.98 5.04
CA LYS A 365 -17.21 23.54 5.90
C LYS A 365 -15.82 24.09 5.52
N ASP A 366 -15.66 25.35 5.14
CA ASP A 366 -14.35 25.99 5.33
C ASP A 366 -14.18 26.32 6.82
N LYS A 367 -13.74 25.33 7.62
CA LYS A 367 -13.17 25.61 8.94
C LYS A 367 -11.84 26.34 8.70
N THR A 368 -11.89 27.66 8.53
CA THR A 368 -10.68 28.46 8.49
C THR A 368 -9.94 28.32 9.82
N VAL A 369 -8.71 27.77 9.76
CA VAL A 369 -7.84 27.67 10.94
C VAL A 369 -7.51 29.10 11.38
N ALA A 370 -7.74 29.40 12.65
CA ALA A 370 -7.48 30.73 13.19
C ALA A 370 -5.97 31.02 13.16
N THR A 371 -5.59 32.20 12.64
CA THR A 371 -4.21 32.66 12.57
C THR A 371 -4.04 33.99 13.31
N LEU A 372 -2.84 34.20 13.85
CA LEU A 372 -2.42 35.46 14.47
C LEU A 372 -1.42 36.17 13.56
N LYS A 373 -1.13 37.43 13.88
CA LYS A 373 -0.07 38.20 13.24
C LYS A 373 1.00 38.59 14.25
N THR A 374 2.26 38.39 13.89
CA THR A 374 3.40 38.90 14.66
C THR A 374 3.46 40.43 14.57
N LYS A 375 4.34 41.08 15.34
CA LYS A 375 4.55 42.53 15.26
C LYS A 375 5.11 42.98 13.90
N GLU A 376 5.79 42.07 13.22
CA GLU A 376 6.35 42.22 11.88
C GLU A 376 5.28 42.02 10.78
N GLY A 377 4.04 41.68 11.17
CA GLY A 377 2.91 41.50 10.26
C GLY A 377 2.86 40.12 9.58
N LEU A 378 3.62 39.15 10.07
CA LEU A 378 3.66 37.78 9.56
C LEU A 378 2.58 36.92 10.24
N MET A 379 1.88 36.10 9.47
CA MET A 379 0.89 35.14 9.93
C MET A 379 1.57 33.93 10.55
N TYR A 380 0.98 33.44 11.64
CA TYR A 380 1.42 32.23 12.32
C TYR A 380 0.27 31.68 13.17
N ASN A 381 0.30 30.39 13.47
CA ASN A 381 -0.64 29.74 14.38
C ASN A 381 0.04 28.71 15.28
N THR A 382 1.35 28.57 15.21
CA THR A 382 2.15 27.73 16.10
C THR A 382 3.32 28.49 16.65
N ARG A 383 3.79 28.11 17.84
CA ARG A 383 5.00 28.65 18.46
C ARG A 383 5.63 27.66 19.43
N ILE A 384 6.89 27.92 19.75
CA ILE A 384 7.59 27.37 20.89
C ILE A 384 7.39 28.33 22.07
N ASN A 385 6.91 27.79 23.20
CA ASN A 385 6.77 28.53 24.44
C ASN A 385 7.34 27.68 25.58
N GLU A 386 8.38 28.19 26.24
CA GLU A 386 9.20 27.41 27.17
C GLU A 386 9.67 26.11 26.48
N ASN A 387 9.45 24.94 27.07
CA ASN A 387 9.83 23.65 26.50
C ASN A 387 8.65 22.94 25.79
N LYS A 388 7.74 23.69 25.15
CA LYS A 388 6.51 23.10 24.55
C LYS A 388 6.14 23.72 23.21
N PHE A 389 5.55 22.89 22.35
CA PHE A 389 4.78 23.36 21.21
C PHE A 389 3.42 23.88 21.66
N GLU A 390 3.02 25.03 21.14
CA GLU A 390 1.67 25.56 21.27
C GLU A 390 1.04 25.78 19.89
N VAL A 391 -0.25 25.43 19.78
CA VAL A 391 -1.07 25.67 18.61
C VAL A 391 -2.20 26.63 18.96
N TYR A 392 -2.51 27.56 18.07
CA TYR A 392 -3.59 28.51 18.24
C TYR A 392 -4.89 27.94 17.67
N ARG A 393 -5.84 27.64 18.57
CA ARG A 393 -7.11 27.01 18.22
C ARG A 393 -8.22 27.53 19.13
N ASN A 394 -9.41 27.74 18.57
CA ASN A 394 -10.57 28.25 19.32
C ASN A 394 -10.26 29.55 20.10
N ASP A 395 -9.54 30.48 19.46
CA ASP A 395 -9.11 31.77 20.03
C ASP A 395 -8.25 31.68 21.29
N LYS A 396 -7.49 30.59 21.47
CA LYS A 396 -6.53 30.42 22.56
C LYS A 396 -5.32 29.60 22.15
N TRP A 397 -4.22 29.79 22.87
CA TRP A 397 -3.06 28.91 22.79
C TRP A 397 -3.34 27.61 23.56
N GLU A 398 -3.07 26.48 22.91
CA GLU A 398 -3.14 25.15 23.50
C GLU A 398 -1.76 24.50 23.39
N SER A 399 -1.15 24.14 24.54
CA SER A 399 0.09 23.36 24.55
C SER A 399 -0.20 21.93 24.08
N ILE A 400 0.65 21.41 23.22
CA ILE A 400 0.59 20.04 22.73
C ILE A 400 1.90 19.31 23.02
N THR A 401 1.80 18.09 23.53
CA THR A 401 2.90 17.13 23.54
C THR A 401 2.93 16.42 22.20
N ILE A 402 4.08 16.38 21.54
CA ILE A 402 4.21 15.76 20.22
C ILE A 402 4.13 14.23 20.35
N LYS A 403 3.06 13.66 19.78
CA LYS A 403 2.80 12.24 19.66
C LYS A 403 2.70 11.94 18.17
N GLY A 404 3.77 11.48 17.54
CA GLY A 404 3.75 11.34 16.10
C GLY A 404 4.52 10.17 15.54
N VAL A 405 4.52 10.12 14.21
CA VAL A 405 5.20 9.10 13.40
C VAL A 405 5.93 9.77 12.24
N ASN A 406 7.05 9.17 11.84
CA ASN A 406 7.71 9.51 10.59
C ASN A 406 7.02 8.79 9.43
N LEU A 407 6.80 9.50 8.32
CA LEU A 407 6.12 8.99 7.14
C LEU A 407 7.04 9.13 5.92
N GLY A 408 7.56 8.00 5.44
CA GLY A 408 8.32 7.93 4.19
C GLY A 408 7.43 7.74 2.97
N MET A 409 8.07 7.58 1.80
CA MET A 409 7.40 7.32 0.53
C MET A 409 7.53 5.85 0.06
N GLY A 410 8.01 4.95 0.93
CA GLY A 410 8.10 3.53 0.62
C GLY A 410 6.74 2.86 0.40
N LYS A 411 6.63 2.09 -0.68
CA LYS A 411 5.48 1.27 -1.05
C LYS A 411 5.95 -0.05 -1.68
N PRO A 412 5.34 -1.21 -1.34
CA PRO A 412 5.62 -2.45 -2.05
C PRO A 412 5.51 -2.31 -3.57
N GLY A 413 6.56 -2.74 -4.28
CA GLY A 413 6.65 -2.73 -5.73
C GLY A 413 7.11 -1.42 -6.36
N ALA A 414 7.50 -0.41 -5.57
CA ALA A 414 7.98 0.86 -6.08
C ALA A 414 9.12 1.43 -5.22
N PHE A 415 10.09 2.08 -5.87
CA PHE A 415 11.07 2.90 -5.16
C PHE A 415 10.43 4.22 -4.69
N PRO A 416 10.89 4.81 -3.57
CA PRO A 416 10.33 6.08 -3.06
C PRO A 416 10.27 7.19 -4.11
N GLY A 417 11.29 7.29 -4.96
CA GLY A 417 11.38 8.29 -6.02
C GLY A 417 10.32 8.17 -7.13
N GLU A 418 9.54 7.08 -7.17
CA GLU A 418 8.40 6.92 -8.07
C GLU A 418 7.11 7.57 -7.52
N ALA A 419 7.10 7.99 -6.26
CA ALA A 419 5.96 8.63 -5.60
C ALA A 419 4.63 7.85 -5.74
N ALA A 420 4.70 6.52 -5.64
CA ALA A 420 3.61 5.61 -6.02
C ALA A 420 2.46 5.47 -5.01
N ILE A 421 2.50 6.17 -3.88
CA ILE A 421 1.43 6.13 -2.87
C ILE A 421 0.25 6.97 -3.36
N SER A 422 -0.91 6.33 -3.45
CA SER A 422 -2.18 6.93 -3.88
C SER A 422 -2.82 7.80 -2.79
N ARG A 423 -3.78 8.64 -3.20
CA ARG A 423 -4.54 9.49 -2.28
C ARG A 423 -5.37 8.66 -1.30
N GLU A 424 -5.92 7.53 -1.74
CA GLU A 424 -6.73 6.62 -0.93
C GLU A 424 -5.87 5.92 0.13
N GLU A 425 -4.63 5.56 -0.21
CA GLU A 425 -3.65 5.04 0.76
C GLU A 425 -3.35 6.11 1.81
N TYR A 426 -2.98 7.33 1.42
CA TYR A 426 -2.74 8.42 2.38
C TYR A 426 -3.96 8.72 3.26
N ALA A 427 -5.16 8.81 2.67
CA ALA A 427 -6.39 9.06 3.41
C ALA A 427 -6.66 7.97 4.46
N ARG A 428 -6.53 6.68 4.09
CA ARG A 428 -6.62 5.57 5.06
C ARG A 428 -5.54 5.65 6.14
N TRP A 429 -4.32 6.03 5.76
CA TRP A 429 -3.21 6.12 6.72
C TRP A 429 -3.45 7.24 7.73
N PHE A 430 -3.90 8.42 7.30
CA PHE A 430 -4.27 9.51 8.22
C PHE A 430 -5.42 9.12 9.16
N GLU A 431 -6.41 8.38 8.66
CA GLU A 431 -7.46 7.78 9.50
C GLU A 431 -6.88 6.87 10.59
N TYR A 432 -5.92 6.01 10.25
CA TYR A 432 -5.29 5.13 11.23
C TYR A 432 -4.37 5.90 12.20
N ILE A 433 -3.58 6.86 11.71
CA ILE A 433 -2.71 7.71 12.54
C ILE A 433 -3.55 8.50 13.54
N GLY A 434 -4.63 9.13 13.09
CA GLY A 434 -5.57 9.85 13.95
C GLY A 434 -6.22 8.95 15.01
N LYS A 435 -6.66 7.74 14.61
CA LYS A 435 -7.20 6.73 15.55
C LYS A 435 -6.16 6.23 16.55
N MET A 436 -4.87 6.35 16.27
CA MET A 436 -3.79 6.05 17.22
C MET A 436 -3.64 7.12 18.30
N ASN A 437 -4.38 8.24 18.22
CA ASN A 437 -4.19 9.43 19.05
C ASN A 437 -2.86 10.15 18.81
N ALA A 438 -2.23 9.92 17.64
CA ALA A 438 -1.12 10.72 17.17
C ALA A 438 -1.65 12.08 16.66
N ASN A 439 -0.90 13.15 16.93
CA ASN A 439 -1.23 14.52 16.54
C ASN A 439 -0.24 15.12 15.54
N ALA A 440 0.85 14.42 15.22
CA ALA A 440 1.87 14.91 14.31
C ALA A 440 2.41 13.81 13.38
N ILE A 441 2.83 14.22 12.19
CA ILE A 441 3.66 13.44 11.28
C ILE A 441 4.87 14.25 10.86
N ARG A 442 5.98 13.58 10.55
CA ARG A 442 7.11 14.18 9.84
C ARG A 442 7.27 13.54 8.47
N VAL A 443 7.49 14.38 7.47
CA VAL A 443 7.86 14.00 6.11
C VAL A 443 9.20 14.64 5.75
N TYR A 444 10.02 13.95 4.97
CA TYR A 444 11.43 14.32 4.73
C TYR A 444 11.64 15.18 3.50
N THR A 445 10.77 15.00 2.50
CA THR A 445 10.91 15.56 1.16
C THR A 445 9.53 15.80 0.55
N LEU A 446 9.48 16.13 -0.74
CA LEU A 446 8.25 16.38 -1.49
C LEU A 446 7.48 15.07 -1.71
N HIS A 447 6.31 14.96 -1.09
CA HIS A 447 5.34 13.89 -1.38
C HIS A 447 4.52 14.24 -2.63
N PRO A 448 3.81 13.29 -3.28
CA PRO A 448 2.92 13.61 -4.41
C PRO A 448 1.74 14.50 -3.96
N PRO A 449 1.09 15.25 -4.87
CA PRO A 449 -0.06 16.10 -4.55
C PRO A 449 -1.18 15.38 -3.77
N ALA A 450 -1.33 14.07 -4.01
CA ALA A 450 -2.22 13.17 -3.30
C ALA A 450 -2.08 13.23 -1.76
N PHE A 451 -0.86 13.36 -1.24
CA PHE A 451 -0.60 13.49 0.20
C PHE A 451 -1.23 14.77 0.77
N TYR A 452 -0.96 15.90 0.14
CA TYR A 452 -1.41 17.22 0.60
C TYR A 452 -2.95 17.31 0.57
N LYS A 453 -3.57 16.80 -0.51
CA LYS A 453 -5.03 16.70 -0.65
C LYS A 453 -5.67 15.83 0.43
N ALA A 454 -5.13 14.63 0.65
CA ALA A 454 -5.64 13.71 1.67
C ALA A 454 -5.49 14.30 3.08
N LEU A 455 -4.39 14.99 3.38
CA LEU A 455 -4.14 15.61 4.68
C LEU A 455 -5.11 16.77 4.94
N LYS A 456 -5.27 17.68 3.97
CA LYS A 456 -6.22 18.81 4.09
C LYS A 456 -7.63 18.28 4.34
N HIS A 457 -8.06 17.29 3.56
CA HIS A 457 -9.35 16.65 3.74
C HIS A 457 -9.51 16.06 5.14
N TYR A 458 -8.54 15.27 5.61
CA TYR A 458 -8.58 14.70 6.95
C TYR A 458 -8.74 15.80 8.01
N ASN A 459 -7.95 16.86 7.95
CA ASN A 459 -7.97 17.92 8.95
C ASN A 459 -9.25 18.78 8.94
N GLU A 460 -9.88 19.00 7.78
CA GLU A 460 -11.14 19.75 7.66
C GLU A 460 -12.35 18.94 8.14
N THR A 461 -12.29 17.61 7.98
CA THR A 461 -13.37 16.70 8.36
C THR A 461 -13.32 16.23 9.81
N HIS A 462 -12.15 16.32 10.46
CA HIS A 462 -11.95 15.87 11.83
C HIS A 462 -11.96 17.02 12.85
N GLU A 463 -12.13 16.67 14.13
CA GLU A 463 -12.01 17.63 15.23
C GLU A 463 -10.56 17.83 15.66
N ASN A 464 -9.74 16.78 15.58
CA ASN A 464 -8.33 16.82 15.96
C ASN A 464 -7.50 16.68 14.69
N PRO A 465 -6.79 17.74 14.28
CA PRO A 465 -5.94 17.70 13.10
C PRO A 465 -4.69 16.86 13.36
N ILE A 466 -4.12 16.34 12.28
CA ILE A 466 -2.74 15.86 12.21
C ILE A 466 -1.89 17.02 11.70
N TYR A 467 -0.90 17.41 12.50
CA TYR A 467 0.07 18.43 12.17
C TYR A 467 1.27 17.85 11.42
N VAL A 468 1.94 18.67 10.63
CA VAL A 468 3.09 18.26 9.83
C VAL A 468 4.33 19.01 10.28
N PHE A 469 5.39 18.26 10.54
CA PHE A 469 6.74 18.79 10.43
C PHE A 469 7.27 18.49 9.04
N HIS A 470 7.59 19.53 8.30
CA HIS A 470 8.05 19.36 6.93
C HIS A 470 9.57 19.46 6.89
N GLY A 471 10.21 18.42 6.36
CA GLY A 471 11.61 18.43 6.03
C GLY A 471 11.88 18.95 4.63
N VAL A 472 13.13 19.31 4.38
CA VAL A 472 13.62 19.54 3.03
C VAL A 472 14.90 18.75 2.91
N TRP A 473 14.88 17.78 2.00
CA TRP A 473 16.02 16.91 1.74
C TRP A 473 17.12 17.67 1.01
N ILE A 474 18.37 17.35 1.32
CA ILE A 474 19.56 17.79 0.59
C ILE A 474 20.30 16.56 0.09
N ASP A 475 20.80 16.61 -1.14
CA ASP A 475 21.51 15.47 -1.74
C ASP A 475 22.80 15.18 -0.96
N GLU A 476 22.94 13.94 -0.50
CA GLU A 476 24.04 13.46 0.36
C GLU A 476 25.35 13.29 -0.43
N ALA A 477 25.31 12.61 -1.58
CA ALA A 477 26.52 12.27 -2.34
C ALA A 477 27.40 13.49 -2.68
N PRO A 478 26.87 14.65 -3.13
CA PRO A 478 27.69 15.84 -3.31
C PRO A 478 28.36 16.36 -2.03
N LEU A 479 27.70 16.25 -0.87
CA LEU A 479 28.27 16.67 0.42
C LEU A 479 29.46 15.76 0.83
N GLU A 480 29.33 14.46 0.59
CA GLU A 480 30.40 13.48 0.84
C GLU A 480 31.57 13.66 -0.14
N GLU A 481 31.30 13.98 -1.40
CA GLU A 481 32.31 14.15 -2.45
C GLU A 481 33.14 15.44 -2.28
N THR A 482 32.49 16.56 -1.92
CA THR A 482 33.18 17.86 -1.82
C THR A 482 33.66 18.19 -0.42
N LEU A 483 33.07 17.55 0.60
CA LEU A 483 33.25 17.90 2.01
C LEU A 483 32.97 19.38 2.32
N ASP A 484 32.14 20.04 1.50
CA ASP A 484 31.86 21.48 1.62
C ASP A 484 30.46 21.84 1.15
N ALA A 485 29.57 22.17 2.10
CA ALA A 485 28.20 22.61 1.83
C ALA A 485 28.11 24.00 1.16
N TYR A 486 29.13 24.87 1.28
CA TYR A 486 29.18 26.17 0.57
C TYR A 486 29.43 26.01 -0.93
N THR A 487 29.70 24.79 -1.41
CA THR A 487 29.79 24.50 -2.85
C THR A 487 28.56 25.09 -3.56
N PRO A 488 28.72 26.03 -4.51
CA PRO A 488 27.59 26.80 -5.03
C PRO A 488 26.48 25.97 -5.68
N ALA A 489 26.81 24.81 -6.23
CA ALA A 489 25.81 23.89 -6.80
C ALA A 489 24.94 23.26 -5.71
N ILE A 490 25.56 22.77 -4.63
CA ILE A 490 24.89 22.14 -3.49
C ILE A 490 23.96 23.13 -2.81
N THR A 491 24.49 24.29 -2.42
CA THR A 491 23.69 25.34 -1.78
C THR A 491 22.53 25.74 -2.69
N LYS A 492 22.77 26.08 -3.97
CA LYS A 492 21.69 26.55 -4.87
C LYS A 492 20.59 25.51 -5.09
N GLU A 493 20.92 24.22 -5.22
CA GLU A 493 19.91 23.17 -5.36
C GLU A 493 19.08 23.07 -4.08
N PHE A 494 19.72 23.04 -2.90
CA PHE A 494 18.99 23.04 -1.63
C PHE A 494 18.08 24.26 -1.47
N GLN A 495 18.58 25.45 -1.87
CA GLN A 495 17.78 26.67 -1.89
C GLN A 495 16.62 26.64 -2.88
N HIS A 496 16.74 25.89 -3.97
CA HIS A 496 15.65 25.67 -4.90
C HIS A 496 14.59 24.76 -4.27
N GLU A 497 15.02 23.64 -3.68
CA GLU A 497 14.14 22.64 -3.06
C GLU A 497 13.30 23.24 -1.92
N TYR A 498 13.88 23.99 -0.96
CA TYR A 498 13.05 24.54 0.11
C TYR A 498 12.12 25.68 -0.36
N LYS A 499 12.48 26.44 -1.41
CA LYS A 499 11.59 27.47 -1.98
C LYS A 499 10.39 26.83 -2.67
N GLN A 500 10.66 25.81 -3.47
CA GLN A 500 9.62 24.97 -4.07
C GLN A 500 8.73 24.36 -2.97
N MET A 501 9.33 23.87 -1.87
CA MET A 501 8.56 23.29 -0.78
C MET A 501 7.64 24.30 -0.10
N VAL A 502 8.13 25.53 0.14
CA VAL A 502 7.30 26.63 0.65
C VAL A 502 6.12 26.87 -0.30
N ASP A 503 6.35 26.98 -1.60
CA ASP A 503 5.26 27.17 -2.58
C ASP A 503 4.25 26.00 -2.58
N VAL A 504 4.74 24.76 -2.43
CA VAL A 504 3.92 23.54 -2.36
C VAL A 504 2.97 23.57 -1.16
N ILE A 505 3.48 23.83 0.04
CA ILE A 505 2.64 23.79 1.25
C ILE A 505 1.59 24.89 1.29
N HIS A 506 1.80 25.99 0.55
CA HIS A 506 0.86 27.10 0.38
C HIS A 506 -0.10 26.89 -0.80
N GLY A 507 -0.03 25.75 -1.49
CA GLY A 507 -0.90 25.42 -2.62
C GLY A 507 -0.68 26.32 -3.84
N LYS A 508 0.57 26.73 -4.11
CA LYS A 508 0.95 27.66 -5.18
C LYS A 508 2.11 27.16 -6.04
N ALA A 509 2.29 25.84 -6.16
CA ALA A 509 3.38 25.26 -6.95
C ALA A 509 2.90 24.39 -8.12
N GLU A 510 3.67 24.42 -9.20
CA GLU A 510 3.63 23.45 -10.29
C GLU A 510 5.03 22.87 -10.43
N VAL A 511 5.18 21.58 -10.12
CA VAL A 511 6.49 20.90 -10.10
C VAL A 511 6.60 20.01 -11.32
N PRO A 512 7.60 20.22 -12.20
CA PRO A 512 7.79 19.41 -13.38
C PRO A 512 8.28 18.00 -13.02
N THR A 513 8.04 17.03 -13.90
CA THR A 513 8.53 15.66 -13.73
C THR A 513 10.07 15.61 -13.76
N LYS A 514 10.67 15.06 -12.70
CA LYS A 514 12.10 14.75 -12.55
C LYS A 514 12.22 13.32 -12.03
N VAL A 515 13.16 12.54 -12.57
CA VAL A 515 13.37 11.15 -12.12
C VAL A 515 13.73 11.16 -10.63
N GLY A 516 13.11 10.26 -9.87
CA GLY A 516 13.32 10.15 -8.44
C GLY A 516 12.61 11.20 -7.58
N HIS A 517 11.77 12.05 -8.18
CA HIS A 517 11.09 13.16 -7.49
C HIS A 517 9.58 13.13 -7.73
N ALA A 518 8.81 13.48 -6.70
CA ALA A 518 7.39 13.75 -6.83
C ALA A 518 7.16 14.99 -7.72
N HIS A 519 6.03 15.01 -8.43
CA HIS A 519 5.70 16.07 -9.39
C HIS A 519 4.19 16.27 -9.47
N GLY A 520 3.77 17.34 -10.15
CA GLY A 520 2.36 17.66 -10.40
C GLY A 520 1.99 19.05 -9.94
N THR A 521 0.69 19.33 -9.94
CA THR A 521 0.11 20.59 -9.48
C THR A 521 -0.21 20.51 -7.99
N TYR A 522 0.35 21.43 -7.21
CA TYR A 522 0.11 21.57 -5.78
C TYR A 522 -0.73 22.82 -5.55
N ASP A 523 -2.05 22.63 -5.57
CA ASP A 523 -3.10 23.64 -5.43
C ASP A 523 -3.74 23.65 -4.03
N THR A 524 -3.22 22.82 -3.13
CA THR A 524 -3.80 22.53 -1.83
C THR A 524 -2.98 23.19 -0.74
N ASP A 525 -3.52 24.26 -0.15
CA ASP A 525 -2.89 24.95 0.99
C ASP A 525 -3.04 24.13 2.27
N ILE A 526 -1.91 23.61 2.77
CA ILE A 526 -1.80 22.95 4.07
C ILE A 526 -0.98 23.77 5.07
N SER A 527 -0.58 24.99 4.72
CA SER A 527 0.30 25.83 5.54
C SER A 527 -0.19 26.02 6.98
N PRO A 528 -1.51 26.08 7.30
CA PRO A 528 -1.97 26.15 8.69
C PRO A 528 -1.76 24.87 9.50
N TYR A 529 -1.49 23.73 8.84
CA TYR A 529 -1.24 22.45 9.49
C TYR A 529 0.25 22.10 9.57
N VAL A 530 1.12 22.85 8.89
CA VAL A 530 2.57 22.67 8.98
C VAL A 530 3.10 23.49 10.16
N ILE A 531 3.42 22.79 11.25
CA ILE A 531 3.70 23.41 12.55
C ILE A 531 5.17 23.74 12.78
N GLY A 532 6.06 23.25 11.91
CA GLY A 532 7.46 23.60 11.92
C GLY A 532 8.23 23.02 10.75
N TRP A 533 9.38 23.62 10.47
CA TRP A 533 10.38 23.11 9.52
C TRP A 533 11.44 22.29 10.25
N MET A 534 11.90 21.20 9.63
CA MET A 534 13.07 20.42 10.05
C MET A 534 13.94 20.14 8.82
N ILE A 535 14.76 21.10 8.41
CA ILE A 535 15.51 21.01 7.15
C ILE A 535 16.76 20.14 7.26
N GLY A 536 17.21 19.58 6.13
CA GLY A 536 18.44 18.79 6.05
C GLY A 536 18.28 17.32 6.42
N ILE A 537 19.42 16.64 6.48
CA ILE A 537 19.57 15.20 6.70
C ILE A 537 20.42 14.95 7.95
N GLU A 538 20.71 13.69 8.24
CA GLU A 538 21.78 13.34 9.19
C GLU A 538 23.12 13.77 8.56
N TRP A 539 23.82 14.73 9.17
CA TRP A 539 24.97 15.39 8.53
C TRP A 539 26.22 14.51 8.55
N TYR A 540 26.90 14.42 7.41
CA TYR A 540 28.14 13.63 7.29
C TYR A 540 29.26 14.22 8.17
N PRO A 541 29.72 13.54 9.24
CA PRO A 541 30.61 14.14 10.24
C PRO A 541 31.94 14.66 9.69
N ILE A 542 32.52 13.94 8.71
CA ILE A 542 33.79 14.33 8.07
C ILE A 542 33.66 15.65 7.31
N MET A 543 32.50 15.91 6.70
CA MET A 543 32.22 17.19 6.02
C MET A 543 32.06 18.32 7.03
N VAL A 544 31.38 18.07 8.16
CA VAL A 544 31.23 19.06 9.24
C VAL A 544 32.61 19.44 9.82
N ASP A 545 33.46 18.46 10.15
CA ASP A 545 34.82 18.71 10.66
C ASP A 545 35.71 19.46 9.64
N ASN A 546 35.65 19.09 8.36
CA ASN A 546 36.36 19.82 7.32
C ASN A 546 35.94 21.30 7.27
N MET A 547 34.63 21.57 7.35
CA MET A 547 34.09 22.92 7.32
C MET A 547 34.45 23.75 8.55
N LYS A 548 34.56 23.13 9.74
CA LYS A 548 35.09 23.79 10.94
C LYS A 548 36.48 24.37 10.69
N THR A 549 37.33 23.65 9.97
CA THR A 549 38.71 24.09 9.65
C THR A 549 38.74 25.11 8.50
N GLU A 550 38.12 24.80 7.37
CA GLU A 550 38.14 25.65 6.17
C GLU A 550 37.53 27.04 6.43
N TYR A 551 36.51 27.09 7.29
CA TYR A 551 35.72 28.29 7.57
C TYR A 551 35.91 28.83 9.00
N ALA A 552 37.00 28.47 9.69
CA ALA A 552 37.29 28.88 11.07
C ALA A 552 37.29 30.40 11.34
N ASN A 553 37.48 31.22 10.30
CA ASN A 553 37.53 32.68 10.40
C ASN A 553 36.29 33.38 9.80
N LEU A 554 35.22 32.65 9.50
CA LEU A 554 33.99 33.27 9.04
C LEU A 554 33.41 34.20 10.13
N PRO A 555 32.93 35.40 9.76
CA PRO A 555 32.22 36.24 10.70
C PRO A 555 30.89 35.58 11.07
N GLN A 556 30.45 35.79 12.31
CA GLN A 556 29.13 35.36 12.75
C GLN A 556 28.02 35.92 11.84
N TYR A 557 27.08 35.07 11.49
CA TYR A 557 25.95 35.38 10.60
C TYR A 557 24.95 36.33 11.26
N LYS A 558 24.49 37.32 10.49
CA LYS A 558 23.46 38.30 10.89
C LYS A 558 22.41 38.42 9.79
N GLY A 559 21.45 37.50 9.79
CA GLY A 559 20.35 37.44 8.83
C GLY A 559 19.21 38.42 9.11
N ASN A 560 18.08 38.18 8.45
CA ASN A 560 16.85 38.95 8.65
C ASN A 560 16.12 38.55 9.93
N TYR A 561 16.12 37.25 10.24
CA TYR A 561 15.38 36.59 11.31
C TYR A 561 16.29 35.78 12.24
N ILE A 562 17.36 35.17 11.72
CA ILE A 562 18.32 34.36 12.48
C ILE A 562 19.68 35.07 12.55
N GLU A 563 20.32 34.99 13.71
CA GLU A 563 21.72 35.34 13.91
C GLU A 563 22.46 34.23 14.65
N THR A 564 23.78 34.26 14.57
CA THR A 564 24.65 33.28 15.24
C THR A 564 25.58 33.95 16.23
N ASN A 565 25.92 33.22 17.29
CA ASN A 565 26.98 33.56 18.23
C ASN A 565 27.83 32.32 18.48
N GLU A 566 29.15 32.49 18.45
CA GLU A 566 30.12 31.40 18.67
C GLU A 566 29.95 30.20 17.73
N ALA A 567 29.25 30.37 16.61
CA ALA A 567 28.98 29.33 15.64
C ALA A 567 30.21 28.97 14.79
N GLU A 568 30.35 27.68 14.48
CA GLU A 568 31.34 27.14 13.56
C GLU A 568 30.90 27.26 12.09
N GLY A 569 31.82 27.01 11.16
CA GLY A 569 31.62 27.25 9.72
C GLY A 569 30.36 26.60 9.13
N PHE A 570 30.07 25.37 9.54
CA PHE A 570 28.87 24.64 9.10
C PHE A 570 27.58 25.17 9.76
N GLU A 571 27.63 25.51 11.05
CA GLU A 571 26.50 26.10 11.76
C GLU A 571 26.13 27.49 11.21
N ILE A 572 27.13 28.29 10.81
CA ILE A 572 26.94 29.56 10.10
C ILE A 572 26.22 29.31 8.76
N TRP A 573 26.60 28.27 8.02
CA TRP A 573 25.95 27.90 6.76
C TRP A 573 24.49 27.49 6.97
N LEU A 574 24.22 26.68 8.01
CA LEU A 574 22.88 26.26 8.39
C LEU A 574 21.99 27.46 8.75
N ALA A 575 22.52 28.37 9.58
CA ALA A 575 21.81 29.59 9.95
C ALA A 575 21.43 30.44 8.72
N GLU A 576 22.34 30.53 7.73
CA GLU A 576 22.06 31.20 6.46
C GLU A 576 20.92 30.52 5.68
N GLN A 577 20.90 29.18 5.60
CA GLN A 577 19.85 28.46 4.88
C GLN A 577 18.49 28.59 5.58
N MET A 578 18.47 28.48 6.91
CA MET A 578 17.26 28.68 7.71
C MET A 578 16.71 30.10 7.55
N ASP A 579 17.56 31.13 7.64
CA ASP A 579 17.15 32.53 7.44
C ASP A 579 16.63 32.78 6.03
N THR A 580 17.25 32.17 5.02
CA THR A 580 16.85 32.33 3.62
C THR A 580 15.47 31.70 3.36
N LEU A 581 15.19 30.53 3.92
CA LEU A 581 13.87 29.89 3.85
C LEU A 581 12.82 30.78 4.53
N MET A 582 13.06 31.18 5.78
CA MET A 582 12.15 32.06 6.54
C MET A 582 11.90 33.38 5.80
N THR A 583 12.95 33.95 5.20
CA THR A 583 12.84 35.17 4.39
C THR A 583 11.96 34.97 3.17
N TYR A 584 12.13 33.87 2.45
CA TYR A 584 11.32 33.58 1.28
C TYR A 584 9.84 33.45 1.65
N GLU A 585 9.53 32.64 2.67
CA GLU A 585 8.16 32.43 3.13
C GLU A 585 7.50 33.73 3.61
N ALA A 586 8.20 34.51 4.42
CA ALA A 586 7.71 35.80 4.92
C ALA A 586 7.47 36.81 3.77
N GLN A 587 8.30 36.81 2.74
CA GLN A 587 8.17 37.72 1.61
C GLN A 587 7.00 37.33 0.69
N GLN A 588 6.89 36.06 0.32
CA GLN A 588 5.88 35.58 -0.62
C GLN A 588 4.50 35.42 0.02
N TYR A 589 4.43 34.81 1.20
CA TYR A 589 3.18 34.37 1.82
C TYR A 589 2.82 35.13 3.10
N LYS A 590 3.70 36.02 3.57
CA LYS A 590 3.53 36.74 4.84
C LYS A 590 3.29 35.75 5.99
N TRP A 591 4.04 34.65 6.02
CA TRP A 591 3.91 33.59 7.01
C TRP A 591 5.23 33.34 7.76
N THR A 592 5.15 32.81 8.97
CA THR A 592 6.28 32.32 9.76
C THR A 592 5.85 31.21 10.71
N ARG A 593 6.78 30.36 11.13
CA ARG A 593 6.55 29.17 11.96
C ARG A 593 7.83 28.74 12.68
N PRO A 594 7.74 27.85 13.70
CA PRO A 594 8.91 27.25 14.33
C PRO A 594 9.87 26.63 13.31
N MET A 595 11.18 26.80 13.55
CA MET A 595 12.24 26.40 12.63
C MET A 595 13.28 25.53 13.35
N SER A 596 13.70 24.46 12.69
CA SER A 596 14.76 23.55 13.12
C SER A 596 15.47 22.95 11.90
N PHE A 597 16.56 22.23 12.16
CA PHE A 597 17.26 21.36 11.23
C PHE A 597 17.44 19.97 11.83
N THR A 598 17.53 18.95 10.98
CA THR A 598 17.79 17.57 11.42
C THR A 598 19.18 17.49 12.06
N ASN A 599 19.26 16.90 13.25
CA ASN A 599 20.52 16.53 13.88
C ASN A 599 20.52 15.04 14.26
N TRP A 600 21.70 14.46 14.30
CA TRP A 600 21.94 13.05 14.60
C TRP A 600 22.88 12.93 15.80
N VAL A 601 22.83 11.81 16.52
CA VAL A 601 23.66 11.57 17.70
C VAL A 601 25.16 11.73 17.41
N SER A 602 25.62 11.32 16.22
CA SER A 602 27.04 11.41 15.85
C SER A 602 27.55 12.82 15.54
N THR A 603 26.65 13.79 15.50
CA THR A 603 26.99 15.22 15.35
C THR A 603 26.40 16.05 16.49
N ASP A 604 26.13 15.42 17.64
CA ASP A 604 25.64 16.12 18.82
C ASP A 604 26.73 17.05 19.42
N ASN A 605 26.35 17.79 20.46
CA ASN A 605 27.23 18.76 21.13
C ASN A 605 27.80 18.23 22.46
N ILE A 606 28.01 16.91 22.56
CA ILE A 606 28.47 16.22 23.76
C ILE A 606 29.71 15.39 23.41
N ASP A 607 30.81 15.55 24.14
CA ASP A 607 31.99 14.69 23.96
C ASP A 607 31.69 13.24 24.38
N GLN A 608 31.98 12.26 23.52
CA GLN A 608 31.72 10.83 23.75
C GLN A 608 33.01 10.00 23.77
N PRO A 609 33.85 10.10 24.84
CA PRO A 609 35.18 9.49 24.88
C PRO A 609 35.20 7.94 24.78
N ALA A 610 34.06 7.30 24.99
CA ALA A 610 33.89 5.85 24.85
C ALA A 610 33.61 5.40 23.40
N GLU A 611 33.32 6.30 22.46
CA GLU A 611 32.95 5.99 21.08
C GLU A 611 34.13 5.41 20.28
N PRO A 612 34.09 4.13 19.88
CA PRO A 612 35.18 3.51 19.14
C PRO A 612 35.33 3.96 17.69
N LEU A 613 34.25 4.38 17.03
CA LEU A 613 34.27 4.78 15.64
C LEU A 613 34.53 6.29 15.56
N GLU A 614 35.74 6.67 15.15
CA GLU A 614 36.19 8.08 15.13
C GLU A 614 35.17 9.02 14.47
N GLN A 615 34.56 8.61 13.35
CA GLN A 615 33.56 9.42 12.65
C GLN A 615 32.31 9.72 13.48
N GLU A 616 31.98 8.89 14.47
CA GLU A 616 30.74 8.99 15.24
C GLU A 616 30.84 9.99 16.42
N ASP A 617 32.04 10.51 16.72
CA ASP A 617 32.32 11.57 17.70
C ASP A 617 33.34 12.59 17.14
N LEU A 618 33.40 12.72 15.80
CA LEU A 618 34.39 13.55 15.10
C LEU A 618 34.04 15.04 15.10
N ALA A 619 32.75 15.35 14.98
CA ALA A 619 32.26 16.69 14.70
C ALA A 619 31.00 17.00 15.51
N SER A 620 30.77 18.27 15.80
CA SER A 620 29.58 18.73 16.51
C SER A 620 28.83 19.77 15.67
N VAL A 621 27.50 19.72 15.74
CA VAL A 621 26.61 20.74 15.22
C VAL A 621 25.70 21.17 16.36
N ASP A 622 25.98 22.31 16.99
CA ASP A 622 25.27 22.82 18.16
C ASP A 622 24.15 23.80 17.76
N PRO A 623 22.86 23.42 17.89
CA PRO A 623 21.73 24.31 17.65
C PRO A 623 21.72 25.57 18.54
N ASN A 624 22.37 25.54 19.71
CA ASN A 624 22.36 26.64 20.67
C ASN A 624 23.14 27.87 20.18
N HIS A 625 24.00 27.73 19.15
CA HIS A 625 24.69 28.86 18.53
C HIS A 625 23.79 29.71 17.61
N MET A 626 22.56 29.26 17.35
CA MET A 626 21.58 29.96 16.51
C MET A 626 20.47 30.60 17.35
N HIS A 627 20.15 31.86 17.04
CA HIS A 627 19.14 32.63 17.78
C HIS A 627 18.21 33.38 16.83
N ILE A 628 16.97 33.60 17.29
CA ILE A 628 16.12 34.62 16.69
C ILE A 628 16.75 35.98 16.96
N LYS A 629 16.90 36.78 15.91
CA LYS A 629 17.49 38.12 15.95
C LYS A 629 16.80 39.01 16.97
N GLU A 630 17.60 39.73 17.76
CA GLU A 630 17.11 40.61 18.82
C GLU A 630 16.03 41.60 18.32
N GLY A 631 14.92 41.68 19.07
CA GLY A 631 13.82 42.61 18.82
C GLY A 631 12.68 42.07 17.94
N LEU A 632 12.79 40.84 17.43
CA LEU A 632 11.71 40.17 16.69
C LEU A 632 10.85 39.27 17.59
N GLU A 633 9.55 39.23 17.34
CA GLU A 633 8.61 38.32 18.02
C GLU A 633 8.15 37.20 17.09
N LEU A 634 9.04 36.21 16.87
CA LEU A 634 8.81 35.07 16.00
C LEU A 634 8.43 33.80 16.77
N PRO A 635 7.85 32.78 16.09
CA PRO A 635 7.45 31.51 16.70
C PRO A 635 8.52 30.68 17.41
N GLY A 636 9.81 31.01 17.28
CA GLY A 636 10.91 30.36 18.00
C GLY A 636 11.66 29.29 17.21
N LEU A 637 12.78 28.84 17.80
CA LEU A 637 13.63 27.74 17.31
C LEU A 637 13.47 26.54 18.25
N PHE A 638 13.69 25.34 17.72
CA PHE A 638 13.79 24.12 18.51
C PHE A 638 14.91 23.22 17.98
N ALA A 639 15.46 22.35 18.82
CA ALA A 639 16.44 21.36 18.41
C ALA A 639 15.72 20.05 18.07
N SER A 640 16.12 19.39 16.99
CA SER A 640 15.58 18.08 16.61
C SER A 640 16.66 17.04 16.46
N TYR A 641 16.56 15.96 17.24
CA TYR A 641 17.51 14.85 17.22
C TYR A 641 16.82 13.55 16.82
N HIS A 642 17.47 12.79 15.95
CA HIS A 642 17.19 11.36 15.77
C HIS A 642 17.97 10.61 16.85
N VAL A 643 17.30 9.83 17.70
CA VAL A 643 17.95 9.12 18.81
C VAL A 643 17.39 7.71 18.91
N TYR A 644 18.26 6.72 18.71
CA TYR A 644 17.93 5.31 18.79
C TYR A 644 18.67 4.67 19.98
N PRO A 645 18.09 3.69 20.69
CA PRO A 645 18.66 3.20 21.95
C PRO A 645 19.92 2.32 21.79
N TYR A 646 20.28 1.95 20.56
CA TYR A 646 21.27 0.91 20.27
C TYR A 646 22.54 1.40 19.56
N TYR A 647 22.54 2.61 18.97
CA TYR A 647 23.65 3.12 18.16
C TYR A 647 23.66 4.66 18.22
N PRO A 648 24.82 5.35 18.27
CA PRO A 648 26.20 4.84 18.21
C PRO A 648 26.65 3.97 19.40
N ASP A 649 27.85 3.40 19.30
CA ASP A 649 28.36 2.39 20.23
C ASP A 649 28.55 2.96 21.65
N PHE A 650 28.91 4.24 21.79
CA PHE A 650 29.09 4.88 23.10
C PHE A 650 27.86 4.76 24.00
N LEU A 651 26.64 4.69 23.44
CA LEU A 651 25.39 4.53 24.20
C LEU A 651 25.39 3.21 25.00
N ASN A 652 26.14 2.20 24.56
CA ASN A 652 26.21 0.89 25.19
C ASN A 652 27.55 0.65 25.92
N LEU A 653 28.49 1.60 25.83
CA LEU A 653 29.84 1.46 26.37
C LEU A 653 30.12 2.41 27.52
N ASP A 654 29.61 3.65 27.46
CA ASP A 654 29.88 4.65 28.49
C ASP A 654 29.09 4.34 29.78
N GLU A 655 29.80 4.25 30.90
CA GLU A 655 29.20 4.06 32.22
C GLU A 655 28.25 5.20 32.60
N LYS A 656 28.43 6.42 32.07
CA LYS A 656 27.52 7.55 32.31
C LYS A 656 26.09 7.25 31.85
N TYR A 657 25.95 6.45 30.80
CA TYR A 657 24.64 6.03 30.27
C TYR A 657 24.24 4.66 30.79
N THR A 658 25.14 3.67 30.73
CA THR A 658 24.81 2.28 31.08
C THR A 658 24.54 2.07 32.57
N GLU A 659 25.02 2.95 33.45
CA GLU A 659 24.71 2.93 34.89
C GLU A 659 23.63 3.95 35.29
N TYR A 660 23.08 4.72 34.34
CA TYR A 660 22.00 5.69 34.61
C TYR A 660 20.72 4.97 35.04
N ILE A 661 20.09 5.48 36.11
CA ILE A 661 18.86 4.90 36.67
C ILE A 661 17.69 5.80 36.31
N ASP A 662 16.75 5.24 35.54
CA ASP A 662 15.57 5.95 35.08
C ASP A 662 14.53 6.20 36.19
N GLN A 663 13.46 6.94 35.84
CA GLN A 663 12.31 7.23 36.70
C GLN A 663 11.57 5.98 37.21
N ARG A 664 11.82 4.80 36.62
CA ARG A 664 11.25 3.50 37.02
C ARG A 664 12.21 2.70 37.92
N GLY A 665 13.41 3.18 38.18
CA GLY A 665 14.42 2.53 39.01
C GLY A 665 15.27 1.48 38.29
N ASN A 666 15.26 1.46 36.95
CA ASN A 666 16.02 0.51 36.14
C ASN A 666 17.22 1.18 35.47
N LYS A 667 18.26 0.41 35.16
CA LYS A 667 19.35 0.87 34.29
C LYS A 667 18.82 1.14 32.89
N ASN A 668 19.16 2.29 32.34
CA ASN A 668 18.59 2.77 31.09
C ASN A 668 19.56 3.74 30.38
N ASN A 669 20.25 3.22 29.36
CA ASN A 669 21.20 4.02 28.60
C ASN A 669 20.53 5.10 27.74
N TYR A 670 19.33 4.83 27.23
CA TYR A 670 18.57 5.78 26.43
C TYR A 670 18.18 7.00 27.27
N ALA A 671 17.58 6.78 28.45
CA ALA A 671 17.24 7.88 29.36
C ALA A 671 18.50 8.64 29.84
N GLY A 672 19.60 7.93 30.11
CA GLY A 672 20.87 8.55 30.47
C GLY A 672 21.42 9.48 29.39
N TYR A 673 21.34 9.07 28.12
CA TYR A 673 21.73 9.93 27.01
C TYR A 673 20.79 11.13 26.85
N LEU A 674 19.47 10.92 26.92
CA LEU A 674 18.50 12.02 26.85
C LEU A 674 18.71 13.04 27.98
N HIS A 675 19.06 12.58 29.18
CA HIS A 675 19.41 13.45 30.30
C HIS A 675 20.62 14.34 29.98
N ASP A 676 21.69 13.74 29.46
CA ASP A 676 22.92 14.44 29.10
C ASP A 676 22.65 15.46 27.97
N LEU A 677 21.91 15.04 26.93
CA LEU A 677 21.46 15.90 25.84
C LEU A 677 20.62 17.07 26.34
N ARG A 678 19.65 16.85 27.23
CA ARG A 678 18.85 17.94 27.79
C ARG A 678 19.72 18.95 28.53
N SER A 679 20.74 18.48 29.25
CA SER A 679 21.63 19.33 30.06
C SER A 679 22.57 20.19 29.21
N HIS A 680 22.86 19.77 27.97
CA HIS A 680 23.67 20.51 26.99
C HIS A 680 22.86 21.45 26.09
N HIS A 681 21.55 21.61 26.34
CA HIS A 681 20.69 22.46 25.52
C HIS A 681 19.97 23.56 26.29
N SER A 682 20.06 24.77 25.78
CA SER A 682 19.17 25.88 26.17
C SER A 682 17.86 25.84 25.39
N MET A 683 17.92 25.33 24.16
CA MET A 683 16.79 25.18 23.26
C MET A 683 15.90 23.98 23.66
N PRO A 684 14.57 24.05 23.47
CA PRO A 684 13.71 22.88 23.62
C PRO A 684 14.05 21.80 22.60
N ILE A 685 14.00 20.53 23.02
CA ILE A 685 14.36 19.39 22.18
C ILE A 685 13.12 18.59 21.79
N LEU A 686 12.99 18.30 20.50
CA LEU A 686 12.10 17.28 19.94
C LEU A 686 12.93 16.05 19.58
N ILE A 687 12.52 14.87 20.04
CA ILE A 687 13.08 13.63 19.52
C ILE A 687 12.39 13.33 18.19
N ALA A 688 12.99 13.81 17.10
CA ALA A 688 12.42 13.80 15.77
C ALA A 688 12.41 12.40 15.12
N GLU A 689 13.21 11.48 15.65
CA GLU A 689 13.10 10.05 15.39
C GLU A 689 13.49 9.23 16.61
N PHE A 690 12.70 8.21 16.90
CA PHE A 690 13.11 7.10 17.76
C PHE A 690 12.39 5.83 17.29
N GLY A 691 13.02 4.68 17.41
CA GLY A 691 12.42 3.44 16.91
C GLY A 691 13.20 2.19 17.25
N ILE A 692 12.56 1.05 17.07
CA ILE A 692 13.21 -0.25 16.94
C ILE A 692 12.43 -1.11 15.92
N PRO A 693 13.07 -1.99 15.14
CA PRO A 693 12.39 -2.80 14.14
C PRO A 693 11.82 -4.11 14.72
N ALA A 694 10.65 -4.51 14.20
CA ALA A 694 10.03 -5.82 14.49
C ALA A 694 10.50 -6.88 13.48
N SER A 695 11.80 -7.20 13.51
CA SER A 695 12.47 -8.11 12.57
C SER A 695 13.10 -9.32 13.26
N ARG A 696 13.44 -10.35 12.47
CA ARG A 696 14.31 -11.44 12.91
C ARG A 696 15.78 -11.06 12.88
N GLY A 697 16.20 -10.37 11.81
CA GLY A 697 17.58 -9.92 11.66
C GLY A 697 17.93 -8.87 12.70
N ILE A 698 19.19 -8.90 13.15
CA ILE A 698 19.78 -7.97 14.12
C ILE A 698 21.00 -7.33 13.47
N THR A 699 21.14 -6.01 13.61
CA THR A 699 22.34 -5.28 13.17
C THR A 699 23.20 -4.83 14.35
N HIS A 700 22.58 -4.25 15.39
CA HIS A 700 23.26 -3.83 16.61
C HIS A 700 22.56 -4.37 17.85
N LEU A 701 23.36 -4.72 18.86
CA LEU A 701 22.88 -5.10 20.18
C LEU A 701 22.83 -3.89 21.10
N ASN A 702 21.88 -3.91 22.02
CA ASN A 702 21.80 -2.98 23.14
C ASN A 702 21.99 -3.75 24.45
N GLN A 703 22.65 -3.14 25.44
CA GLN A 703 22.99 -3.80 26.71
C GLN A 703 21.77 -4.31 27.50
N PHE A 704 20.61 -3.65 27.36
CA PHE A 704 19.35 -3.99 28.03
C PHE A 704 18.36 -4.72 27.10
N GLY A 705 18.80 -5.09 25.90
CA GLY A 705 18.03 -5.85 24.94
C GLY A 705 17.20 -5.01 23.98
N TRP A 706 17.31 -3.69 23.95
CA TRP A 706 16.64 -2.83 22.94
C TRP A 706 17.39 -2.81 21.60
N ASN A 707 17.68 -4.00 21.08
CA ASN A 707 18.50 -4.21 19.91
C ASN A 707 17.87 -3.60 18.65
N GLN A 708 18.70 -3.32 17.63
CA GLN A 708 18.25 -2.96 16.29
C GLN A 708 17.75 -4.22 15.54
N GLY A 709 16.61 -4.73 15.98
CA GLY A 709 15.96 -5.93 15.46
C GLY A 709 16.00 -7.11 16.43
N GLY A 710 15.49 -8.25 16.01
CA GLY A 710 15.32 -9.43 16.88
C GLY A 710 14.09 -9.37 17.78
N HIS A 711 13.10 -8.53 17.43
CA HIS A 711 11.90 -8.28 18.24
C HIS A 711 10.63 -8.74 17.53
N SER A 712 9.69 -9.31 18.29
CA SER A 712 8.31 -9.48 17.85
C SER A 712 7.58 -8.13 17.76
N GLU A 713 6.47 -8.06 17.02
CA GLU A 713 5.62 -6.86 16.94
C GLU A 713 5.14 -6.38 18.32
N LYS A 714 4.94 -7.32 19.25
CA LYS A 714 4.54 -7.03 20.63
C LYS A 714 5.69 -6.44 21.45
N GLU A 715 6.89 -6.98 21.30
CA GLU A 715 8.09 -6.45 21.96
C GLU A 715 8.42 -5.05 21.41
N GLN A 716 8.33 -4.87 20.09
CA GLN A 716 8.43 -3.58 19.44
C GLN A 716 7.54 -2.53 20.12
N GLY A 717 6.24 -2.79 20.22
CA GLY A 717 5.30 -1.84 20.84
C GLY A 717 5.61 -1.52 22.29
N LYS A 718 6.03 -2.50 23.08
CA LYS A 718 6.39 -2.29 24.50
C LYS A 718 7.64 -1.44 24.67
N ILE A 719 8.66 -1.70 23.86
CA ILE A 719 9.90 -0.93 23.91
C ILE A 719 9.62 0.50 23.42
N LEU A 720 8.90 0.68 22.31
CA LEU A 720 8.52 2.01 21.83
C LEU A 720 7.74 2.82 22.87
N ALA A 721 6.81 2.20 23.59
CA ALA A 721 6.12 2.86 24.71
C ALA A 721 7.10 3.28 25.82
N SER A 722 8.01 2.39 26.22
CA SER A 722 9.04 2.68 27.24
C SER A 722 9.97 3.84 26.82
N LEU A 723 10.44 3.84 25.57
CA LEU A 723 11.28 4.91 25.03
C LEU A 723 10.51 6.24 25.03
N TYR A 724 9.25 6.23 24.62
CA TYR A 724 8.42 7.44 24.63
C TYR A 724 8.18 7.97 26.05
N GLU A 725 7.98 7.10 27.04
CA GLU A 725 7.91 7.50 28.45
C GLU A 725 9.21 8.18 28.91
N ASP A 726 10.38 7.70 28.46
CA ASP A 726 11.68 8.27 28.81
C ASP A 726 11.88 9.65 28.20
N ILE A 727 11.47 9.82 26.94
CA ILE A 727 11.44 11.13 26.26
C ILE A 727 10.64 12.15 27.08
N LEU A 728 9.48 11.76 27.60
CA LEU A 728 8.67 12.67 28.42
C LEU A 728 9.24 12.89 29.82
N ALA A 729 9.88 11.87 30.42
CA ALA A 729 10.48 11.96 31.74
C ALA A 729 11.70 12.91 31.78
N GLU A 730 12.46 12.99 30.68
CA GLU A 730 13.63 13.87 30.52
C GLU A 730 13.25 15.28 29.97
N ASP A 731 11.98 15.69 30.08
CA ASP A 731 11.45 17.02 29.73
C ASP A 731 11.65 17.44 28.25
N MET A 732 11.56 16.47 27.33
CA MET A 732 11.53 16.74 25.89
C MET A 732 10.11 17.10 25.43
N MET A 733 9.98 17.72 24.24
CA MET A 733 8.69 18.15 23.67
C MET A 733 7.78 17.01 23.21
N GLY A 734 8.24 15.77 23.31
CA GLY A 734 7.62 14.57 22.75
C GLY A 734 8.50 13.95 21.67
N GLY A 735 7.91 13.10 20.84
CA GLY A 735 8.67 12.29 19.91
C GLY A 735 7.88 11.75 18.72
N LEU A 736 8.62 11.39 17.69
CA LEU A 736 8.11 10.83 16.44
C LEU A 736 8.66 9.40 16.24
N VAL A 737 7.77 8.42 16.28
CA VAL A 737 8.13 7.02 16.08
C VAL A 737 8.58 6.80 14.64
N PHE A 738 9.77 6.25 14.44
CA PHE A 738 10.22 5.73 13.15
C PHE A 738 9.80 4.26 13.03
N SER A 739 8.82 3.90 12.19
CA SER A 739 8.08 4.75 11.23
C SER A 739 6.60 4.33 11.13
N TRP A 740 5.80 5.05 10.32
CA TRP A 740 4.41 4.69 10.06
C TRP A 740 4.29 3.33 9.38
N GLN A 741 4.99 3.10 8.26
CA GLN A 741 4.89 1.89 7.45
C GLN A 741 6.23 1.18 7.24
N ASP A 742 6.18 -0.14 7.03
CA ASP A 742 7.34 -0.95 6.62
C ASP A 742 7.81 -0.51 5.23
N GLU A 743 9.12 -0.44 5.02
CA GLU A 743 9.71 0.07 3.77
C GLU A 743 10.64 -0.96 3.15
N TRP A 744 10.11 -1.78 2.23
CA TRP A 744 10.81 -2.94 1.66
C TRP A 744 12.06 -2.60 0.83
N PHE A 745 12.23 -1.35 0.39
CA PHE A 745 13.41 -0.93 -0.36
C PHE A 745 14.66 -0.76 0.53
N LYS A 746 14.49 -0.65 1.85
CA LYS A 746 15.59 -0.34 2.77
C LYS A 746 16.59 -1.48 2.88
N ARG A 747 17.81 -1.11 3.27
CA ARG A 747 18.98 -1.98 3.39
C ARG A 747 19.73 -1.68 4.68
N THR A 748 20.53 -2.63 5.14
CA THR A 748 21.47 -2.45 6.25
C THR A 748 22.84 -3.04 5.90
N TRP A 749 23.91 -2.59 6.56
CA TRP A 749 25.28 -2.91 6.18
C TRP A 749 25.61 -4.41 6.24
N ASN A 750 25.01 -5.16 7.18
CA ASN A 750 25.32 -6.58 7.36
C ASN A 750 24.49 -7.51 6.45
N THR A 751 23.56 -6.97 5.65
CA THR A 751 22.78 -7.73 4.65
C THR A 751 22.81 -7.13 3.24
N THR A 752 23.37 -5.93 3.03
CA THR A 752 23.29 -5.19 1.76
C THR A 752 23.89 -5.94 0.55
N ASP A 753 24.82 -6.87 0.78
CA ASP A 753 25.46 -7.68 -0.27
C ASP A 753 24.73 -9.00 -0.53
N LEU A 754 23.66 -9.29 0.24
CA LEU A 754 22.94 -10.56 0.21
C LEU A 754 21.60 -10.49 -0.55
N ASP A 755 21.19 -9.30 -1.00
CA ASP A 755 20.01 -9.08 -1.82
C ASP A 755 20.38 -8.44 -3.17
N ASP A 756 19.38 -8.29 -4.04
CA ASP A 756 19.52 -7.49 -5.26
C ASP A 756 19.05 -6.04 -5.01
N PRO A 757 19.92 -5.03 -5.17
CA PRO A 757 19.59 -3.64 -4.88
C PRO A 757 18.48 -3.07 -5.78
N ASP A 758 18.34 -3.55 -7.00
CA ASP A 758 17.35 -3.09 -7.98
C ASP A 758 15.98 -3.76 -7.76
N ARG A 759 15.93 -4.76 -6.87
CA ARG A 759 14.74 -5.60 -6.65
C ARG A 759 14.16 -5.55 -5.24
N ARG A 760 14.78 -4.80 -4.31
CA ARG A 760 14.34 -4.70 -2.90
C ARG A 760 12.85 -4.37 -2.71
N PRO A 761 12.24 -3.42 -3.44
CA PRO A 761 10.82 -3.10 -3.22
C PRO A 761 9.84 -4.23 -3.57
N PHE A 762 10.27 -5.25 -4.33
CA PHE A 762 9.38 -6.26 -4.88
C PHE A 762 9.14 -7.45 -3.93
N TRP A 763 9.77 -7.50 -2.76
CA TRP A 763 9.58 -8.58 -1.80
C TRP A 763 9.91 -8.08 -0.38
N SER A 764 9.41 -8.77 0.65
CA SER A 764 9.68 -8.38 2.04
C SER A 764 10.82 -9.19 2.62
N ASN A 765 11.92 -8.52 2.96
CA ASN A 765 13.08 -9.16 3.55
C ASN A 765 13.07 -9.06 5.08
N LEU A 766 12.60 -10.11 5.75
CA LEU A 766 12.50 -10.17 7.21
C LEU A 766 13.86 -10.29 7.93
N GLN A 767 14.91 -10.58 7.17
CA GLN A 767 16.29 -10.60 7.66
C GLN A 767 16.92 -9.20 7.66
N THR A 768 16.41 -8.27 6.87
CA THR A 768 16.85 -6.88 6.86
C THR A 768 15.95 -6.09 7.80
N ASN A 769 16.47 -5.83 9.00
CA ASN A 769 15.79 -5.09 10.05
C ASN A 769 15.26 -3.72 9.62
N GLU A 770 16.02 -2.97 8.81
CA GLU A 770 15.63 -1.64 8.30
C GLU A 770 14.31 -1.62 7.53
N GLN A 771 13.86 -2.75 6.97
CA GLN A 771 12.58 -2.82 6.28
C GLN A 771 11.37 -2.89 7.24
N ASN A 772 11.57 -3.14 8.54
CA ASN A 772 10.55 -3.62 9.46
C ASN A 772 10.28 -2.69 10.66
N PHE A 773 10.61 -1.40 10.55
CA PHE A 773 10.33 -0.38 11.57
C PHE A 773 8.86 0.03 11.67
N GLY A 774 8.09 -0.12 10.59
CA GLY A 774 6.73 0.40 10.48
C GLY A 774 5.78 -0.13 11.55
N LEU A 775 4.76 0.66 11.89
CA LEU A 775 3.58 0.22 12.64
C LEU A 775 2.52 -0.43 11.73
N LEU A 776 2.58 -0.13 10.43
CA LEU A 776 1.82 -0.73 9.35
C LEU A 776 2.70 -1.68 8.54
N SER A 777 2.28 -2.94 8.41
CA SER A 777 2.94 -3.94 7.59
C SER A 777 2.20 -4.19 6.29
N PHE A 778 2.93 -4.69 5.29
CA PHE A 778 2.41 -5.07 3.98
C PHE A 778 2.41 -6.59 3.73
N ASN A 779 2.85 -7.37 4.73
CA ASN A 779 2.97 -8.83 4.62
C ASN A 779 1.60 -9.50 4.53
N THR A 780 1.41 -10.31 3.48
CA THR A 780 0.13 -10.97 3.16
C THR A 780 -0.19 -12.10 4.15
N LEU A 781 0.84 -12.77 4.69
CA LEU A 781 0.73 -13.90 5.60
C LEU A 781 -0.23 -14.96 5.03
N LYS A 782 0.09 -15.38 3.80
CA LYS A 782 -0.73 -16.31 3.02
C LYS A 782 -1.13 -17.51 3.86
N ILE A 783 -0.15 -18.11 4.55
CA ILE A 783 -0.35 -19.15 5.56
C ILE A 783 -0.09 -18.58 6.95
N LYS A 784 -0.99 -18.85 7.89
CA LYS A 784 -0.87 -18.52 9.31
C LYS A 784 -0.49 -19.79 10.05
N LEU A 785 0.68 -19.79 10.71
CA LEU A 785 1.14 -20.95 11.48
C LEU A 785 0.26 -21.17 12.73
N ASP A 786 -0.82 -21.93 12.59
CA ASP A 786 -1.75 -22.21 13.69
C ASP A 786 -2.35 -23.63 13.64
N GLY A 787 -1.85 -24.48 12.73
CA GLY A 787 -2.28 -25.87 12.55
C GLY A 787 -3.63 -26.01 11.84
N LYS A 788 -4.25 -24.91 11.40
CA LYS A 788 -5.53 -24.96 10.68
C LYS A 788 -5.30 -24.96 9.17
N VAL A 789 -5.67 -26.04 8.53
CA VAL A 789 -5.52 -26.26 7.08
C VAL A 789 -6.37 -25.39 6.15
N ASN A 790 -7.11 -24.40 6.65
CA ASN A 790 -8.11 -23.66 5.87
C ASN A 790 -7.49 -22.69 4.86
N ASP A 791 -6.36 -22.06 5.18
CA ASP A 791 -5.62 -21.15 4.31
C ASP A 791 -4.75 -21.88 3.27
N TRP A 792 -4.63 -23.20 3.39
CA TRP A 792 -4.04 -24.08 2.38
C TRP A 792 -5.05 -24.57 1.31
N LYS A 793 -6.32 -24.17 1.38
CA LYS A 793 -7.33 -24.57 0.38
C LYS A 793 -6.92 -24.07 -1.01
N GLY A 794 -7.05 -24.94 -2.01
CA GLY A 794 -6.64 -24.66 -3.39
C GLY A 794 -5.15 -24.86 -3.67
N ILE A 795 -4.38 -25.33 -2.69
CA ILE A 795 -2.97 -25.70 -2.86
C ILE A 795 -2.88 -27.21 -2.99
N ASP A 796 -2.38 -27.67 -4.13
CA ASP A 796 -2.19 -29.09 -4.37
C ASP A 796 -0.97 -29.62 -3.59
N PRO A 797 -1.05 -30.84 -3.05
CA PRO A 797 0.09 -31.47 -2.41
C PRO A 797 1.16 -31.82 -3.45
N ILE A 798 2.41 -31.51 -3.13
CA ILE A 798 3.56 -31.94 -3.93
C ILE A 798 3.88 -33.43 -3.72
N TYR A 799 3.31 -34.02 -2.67
CA TYR A 799 3.40 -35.43 -2.35
C TYR A 799 2.14 -35.93 -1.64
N GLN A 800 1.72 -37.15 -1.98
CA GLN A 800 0.68 -37.87 -1.26
C GLN A 800 1.05 -39.35 -1.11
N SER A 801 0.65 -39.93 0.02
CA SER A 801 0.75 -41.36 0.29
C SER A 801 -0.44 -41.84 1.12
N THR A 802 -0.96 -43.02 0.78
CA THR A 802 -2.06 -43.67 1.50
C THR A 802 -1.58 -44.51 2.68
N ASP A 803 -0.37 -45.05 2.58
CA ASP A 803 0.15 -46.08 3.47
C ASP A 803 1.37 -45.63 4.29
N GLY A 804 2.01 -44.53 3.89
CA GLY A 804 3.16 -43.96 4.60
C GLY A 804 2.79 -43.20 5.88
N PRO A 805 3.76 -42.99 6.79
CA PRO A 805 3.57 -42.19 8.01
C PRO A 805 3.28 -40.71 7.68
N ILE A 806 3.83 -40.21 6.58
CA ILE A 806 3.52 -38.92 5.99
C ILE A 806 2.44 -39.12 4.93
N GLN A 807 1.32 -38.45 5.10
CA GLN A 807 0.17 -38.58 4.21
C GLN A 807 0.26 -37.59 3.06
N SER A 808 0.69 -36.36 3.35
CA SER A 808 0.78 -35.31 2.35
C SER A 808 1.78 -34.24 2.73
N VAL A 809 2.42 -33.65 1.71
CA VAL A 809 3.29 -32.49 1.85
C VAL A 809 2.82 -31.40 0.89
N TYR A 810 2.82 -30.17 1.38
CA TYR A 810 2.44 -28.99 0.63
C TYR A 810 3.54 -27.95 0.72
N ILE A 811 3.73 -27.22 -0.37
CA ILE A 811 4.66 -26.11 -0.44
C ILE A 811 3.94 -24.96 -1.14
N THR A 812 4.09 -23.76 -0.60
CA THR A 812 3.65 -22.54 -1.26
C THR A 812 4.54 -21.38 -0.87
N ASN A 813 4.31 -20.19 -1.44
CA ASN A 813 5.01 -18.99 -1.05
C ASN A 813 4.12 -17.75 -1.08
N ASP A 814 4.65 -16.68 -0.47
CA ASP A 814 4.28 -15.30 -0.71
C ASP A 814 5.55 -14.44 -0.91
N GLU A 815 5.38 -13.12 -0.85
CA GLU A 815 6.44 -12.12 -1.04
C GLU A 815 7.50 -12.13 0.07
N ALA A 816 7.23 -12.79 1.20
CA ALA A 816 8.10 -12.78 2.38
C ALA A 816 8.67 -14.17 2.70
N TYR A 817 7.90 -15.23 2.47
CA TYR A 817 8.20 -16.57 2.96
C TYR A 817 7.97 -17.68 1.94
N LEU A 818 8.78 -18.73 2.06
CA LEU A 818 8.44 -20.09 1.63
C LEU A 818 7.71 -20.82 2.77
N TYR A 819 6.58 -21.45 2.48
CA TYR A 819 5.76 -22.20 3.43
C TYR A 819 5.77 -23.69 3.13
N LEU A 820 5.82 -24.50 4.18
CA LEU A 820 5.77 -25.96 4.14
C LEU A 820 4.65 -26.45 5.07
N ARG A 821 3.90 -27.46 4.64
CA ARG A 821 3.02 -28.25 5.51
C ARG A 821 3.25 -29.73 5.32
N ILE A 822 3.24 -30.45 6.43
CA ILE A 822 3.35 -31.90 6.49
C ILE A 822 2.15 -32.43 7.28
N ASP A 823 1.38 -33.31 6.64
CA ASP A 823 0.30 -34.02 7.31
C ASP A 823 0.78 -35.41 7.71
N LYS A 824 0.82 -35.69 9.01
CA LYS A 824 1.17 -37.01 9.53
C LYS A 824 -0.08 -37.81 9.85
N LYS A 825 -0.02 -39.12 9.60
CA LYS A 825 -1.03 -40.08 10.08
C LYS A 825 -1.00 -40.12 11.62
N SER A 826 -1.95 -39.44 12.27
CA SER A 826 -2.04 -39.40 13.73
C SER A 826 -2.49 -40.76 14.29
N SER A 827 -1.65 -41.39 15.12
CA SER A 827 -1.95 -42.67 15.81
C SER A 827 -2.50 -42.47 17.23
N ASN A 828 -2.25 -41.31 17.86
CA ASN A 828 -2.72 -40.97 19.20
C ASN A 828 -2.84 -39.44 19.36
N LYS A 829 -4.02 -38.95 19.75
CA LYS A 829 -4.33 -37.49 19.81
C LYS A 829 -3.80 -36.79 21.06
N ASP A 830 -3.24 -37.54 22.00
CA ASP A 830 -2.72 -37.04 23.29
C ASP A 830 -1.19 -37.13 23.40
N GLU A 831 -0.48 -37.43 22.30
CA GLU A 831 0.97 -37.56 22.28
C GLU A 831 1.65 -36.28 21.74
N ASP A 832 2.65 -35.78 22.48
CA ASP A 832 3.47 -34.64 22.05
C ASP A 832 4.12 -34.95 20.68
N TRP A 833 3.82 -34.10 19.70
CA TRP A 833 4.29 -34.27 18.33
C TRP A 833 5.81 -34.40 18.26
N PHE A 834 6.56 -33.66 19.07
CA PHE A 834 8.03 -33.67 19.00
C PHE A 834 8.67 -34.84 19.76
N LYS A 835 7.93 -35.57 20.60
CA LYS A 835 8.50 -36.66 21.41
C LYS A 835 9.00 -37.83 20.57
N ASN A 836 8.30 -38.13 19.48
CA ASN A 836 8.61 -39.25 18.58
C ASN A 836 8.97 -38.80 17.15
N ASN A 837 9.14 -37.49 16.91
CA ASN A 837 9.42 -36.95 15.59
C ASN A 837 10.55 -35.92 15.67
N LYS A 838 11.77 -36.36 15.39
CA LYS A 838 12.82 -35.43 14.98
C LYS A 838 12.66 -35.19 13.49
N VAL A 839 12.50 -33.93 13.10
CA VAL A 839 12.22 -33.55 11.73
C VAL A 839 13.43 -32.90 11.12
N ASN A 840 13.85 -33.46 10.00
CA ASN A 840 14.92 -32.93 9.19
C ASN A 840 14.34 -32.58 7.82
N ILE A 841 14.58 -31.36 7.36
CA ILE A 841 14.17 -30.89 6.04
C ILE A 841 15.43 -30.47 5.29
N LEU A 842 15.62 -31.04 4.11
CA LEU A 842 16.80 -30.81 3.26
C LEU A 842 16.38 -29.96 2.08
N PHE A 843 17.15 -28.91 1.79
CA PHE A 843 16.90 -28.02 0.67
C PHE A 843 18.04 -28.09 -0.35
N ASP A 844 17.65 -28.27 -1.61
CA ASP A 844 18.49 -28.17 -2.81
C ASP A 844 18.11 -26.88 -3.54
N ILE A 845 18.98 -25.88 -3.45
CA ILE A 845 18.74 -24.50 -3.88
C ILE A 845 19.68 -24.15 -5.02
N SER A 846 20.99 -24.34 -4.83
CA SER A 846 22.02 -23.87 -5.72
C SER A 846 22.51 -24.98 -6.64
N PRO A 847 22.61 -24.75 -7.96
CA PRO A 847 23.02 -25.77 -8.91
C PRO A 847 24.51 -26.14 -8.82
N LYS A 848 25.31 -25.42 -8.03
CA LYS A 848 26.78 -25.52 -8.01
C LYS A 848 27.36 -25.83 -6.61
N SER A 849 26.54 -25.98 -5.58
CA SER A 849 26.98 -26.26 -4.21
C SER A 849 26.24 -27.46 -3.61
N GLY A 850 26.47 -27.70 -2.33
CA GLY A 850 25.77 -28.71 -1.54
C GLY A 850 26.63 -29.91 -1.14
N SER A 851 26.05 -30.70 -0.25
CA SER A 851 26.64 -31.93 0.28
C SER A 851 25.73 -33.14 0.09
N SER A 852 26.33 -34.33 0.06
CA SER A 852 25.63 -35.62 -0.05
C SER A 852 25.44 -36.32 1.29
N THR A 853 26.08 -35.81 2.33
CA THR A 853 26.09 -36.34 3.69
C THR A 853 25.99 -35.19 4.69
N ILE A 854 25.58 -35.49 5.92
CA ILE A 854 25.62 -34.57 7.06
C ILE A 854 26.45 -35.24 8.15
N ASN A 855 27.60 -34.66 8.52
CA ASN A 855 28.54 -35.29 9.46
C ASN A 855 27.94 -35.43 10.86
N GLU A 856 27.17 -34.45 11.28
CA GLU A 856 26.43 -34.41 12.53
C GLU A 856 25.27 -35.43 12.56
N ASN A 857 24.79 -35.87 11.38
CA ASN A 857 23.75 -36.88 11.26
C ASN A 857 23.98 -37.84 10.07
N PRO A 858 24.83 -38.88 10.25
CA PRO A 858 25.19 -39.81 9.16
C PRO A 858 24.03 -40.66 8.61
N LEU A 859 22.86 -40.64 9.24
CA LEU A 859 21.65 -41.33 8.79
C LEU A 859 20.97 -40.64 7.60
N ILE A 860 21.35 -39.38 7.34
CA ILE A 860 20.83 -38.54 6.26
C ILE A 860 21.88 -38.47 5.15
N GLN A 861 21.54 -39.05 4.00
CA GLN A 861 22.40 -39.08 2.83
C GLN A 861 21.58 -38.98 1.55
N THR A 862 22.14 -38.33 0.54
CA THR A 862 21.66 -38.34 -0.85
C THR A 862 22.63 -39.11 -1.74
N ASP A 863 22.17 -39.48 -2.94
CA ASP A 863 23.01 -40.17 -3.94
C ASP A 863 23.99 -39.23 -4.67
N ARG A 864 23.79 -37.91 -4.59
CA ARG A 864 24.67 -36.86 -5.10
C ARG A 864 24.64 -35.60 -4.21
N PRO A 865 25.66 -34.72 -4.26
CA PRO A 865 25.72 -33.54 -3.39
C PRO A 865 24.72 -32.47 -3.82
N VAL A 866 23.62 -32.36 -3.08
CA VAL A 866 22.52 -31.41 -3.37
C VAL A 866 21.97 -30.73 -2.11
N ILE A 867 22.47 -31.10 -0.92
CA ILE A 867 21.96 -30.52 0.32
C ILE A 867 22.71 -29.21 0.57
N ASP A 868 22.08 -28.07 0.26
CA ASP A 868 22.60 -26.74 0.57
C ASP A 868 22.17 -26.29 1.97
N PHE A 869 20.95 -26.65 2.39
CA PHE A 869 20.45 -26.31 3.73
C PHE A 869 19.82 -27.51 4.42
N TRP A 870 19.90 -27.50 5.74
CA TRP A 870 19.34 -28.51 6.62
C TRP A 870 18.60 -27.85 7.78
N ALA A 871 17.27 -27.91 7.76
CA ALA A 871 16.47 -27.61 8.94
C ALA A 871 16.43 -28.85 9.83
N ASN A 872 16.96 -28.72 11.05
CA ASN A 872 16.99 -29.76 12.08
C ASN A 872 16.11 -29.33 13.25
N ILE A 873 14.96 -29.99 13.41
CA ILE A 873 14.01 -29.77 14.50
C ILE A 873 14.00 -31.01 15.38
N GLN A 874 14.70 -30.95 16.52
CA GLN A 874 14.84 -32.09 17.44
C GLN A 874 13.71 -32.12 18.46
N ASP A 875 13.34 -30.96 18.98
CA ASP A 875 12.30 -30.77 19.98
C ASP A 875 11.77 -29.32 19.97
N LYS A 876 10.84 -29.01 20.87
CA LYS A 876 10.21 -27.68 21.02
C LYS A 876 11.19 -26.53 21.33
N THR A 877 12.43 -26.84 21.72
CA THR A 877 13.47 -25.87 22.14
C THR A 877 14.73 -25.90 21.27
N LYS A 878 14.92 -26.96 20.48
CA LYS A 878 16.09 -27.17 19.62
C LYS A 878 15.66 -27.32 18.18
N ALA A 879 15.67 -26.20 17.47
CA ALA A 879 15.34 -26.13 16.06
C ALA A 879 16.24 -25.11 15.36
N ASN A 880 16.95 -25.52 14.31
CA ASN A 880 17.90 -24.69 13.59
C ASN A 880 17.80 -24.96 12.09
N LEU A 881 17.90 -23.92 11.29
CA LEU A 881 18.24 -23.99 9.87
C LEU A 881 19.74 -23.75 9.73
N LEU A 882 20.42 -24.71 9.12
CA LEU A 882 21.87 -24.75 8.92
C LEU A 882 22.18 -24.69 7.43
N VAL A 883 23.34 -24.15 7.07
CA VAL A 883 23.81 -23.99 5.68
C VAL A 883 25.07 -24.82 5.45
N ASP A 884 25.22 -25.41 4.27
CA ASP A 884 26.45 -26.08 3.86
C ASP A 884 27.63 -25.10 3.99
N SER A 885 28.72 -25.54 4.62
CA SER A 885 29.88 -24.68 4.92
C SER A 885 30.48 -24.00 3.69
N TYR A 886 30.39 -24.59 2.49
CA TYR A 886 30.86 -23.97 1.24
C TYR A 886 29.90 -22.89 0.71
N TYR A 887 28.62 -22.95 1.11
CA TYR A 887 27.58 -22.01 0.71
C TYR A 887 27.20 -21.00 1.82
N ASP A 888 28.01 -20.90 2.87
CA ASP A 888 27.83 -19.99 4.00
C ASP A 888 28.39 -18.58 3.69
N PRO A 889 27.53 -17.56 3.47
CA PRO A 889 28.00 -16.21 3.13
C PRO A 889 28.75 -15.54 4.28
N TYR A 890 28.45 -15.90 5.53
CA TYR A 890 29.14 -15.35 6.70
C TYR A 890 30.58 -15.85 6.77
N LEU A 891 30.79 -17.16 6.55
CA LEU A 891 32.13 -17.74 6.48
C LEU A 891 32.91 -17.23 5.26
N TYR A 892 32.25 -17.06 4.11
CA TYR A 892 32.86 -16.46 2.93
C TYR A 892 33.32 -15.01 3.19
N GLN A 893 32.41 -14.13 3.61
CA GLN A 893 32.71 -12.71 3.75
C GLN A 893 33.67 -12.44 4.92
N TYR A 894 33.34 -12.92 6.12
CA TYR A 894 34.10 -12.58 7.32
C TYR A 894 35.24 -13.55 7.59
N GLY A 895 35.14 -14.82 7.19
CA GLY A 895 36.21 -15.80 7.36
C GLY A 895 37.27 -15.76 6.25
N HIS A 896 36.85 -15.70 4.99
CA HIS A 896 37.75 -15.79 3.84
C HIS A 896 38.17 -14.43 3.28
N VAL A 897 37.22 -13.56 2.95
CA VAL A 897 37.52 -12.26 2.32
C VAL A 897 38.16 -11.30 3.33
N LEU A 898 37.54 -11.13 4.50
CA LEU A 898 37.97 -10.15 5.51
C LEU A 898 38.90 -10.72 6.60
N ASN A 899 38.99 -12.04 6.76
CA ASN A 899 39.82 -12.72 7.78
C ASN A 899 39.58 -12.24 9.24
N MET A 900 38.31 -12.02 9.60
CA MET A 900 37.86 -11.52 10.90
C MET A 900 37.51 -12.62 11.91
N LEU A 901 37.28 -13.86 11.45
CA LEU A 901 36.98 -14.98 12.35
C LEU A 901 38.22 -15.45 13.14
N PRO A 902 38.05 -15.92 14.39
CA PRO A 902 39.16 -16.37 15.20
C PRO A 902 39.77 -17.67 14.66
N GLY A 903 40.99 -17.58 14.14
CA GLY A 903 41.70 -18.70 13.51
C GLY A 903 41.75 -18.57 11.99
N LYS A 904 42.73 -19.20 11.35
CA LYS A 904 42.75 -19.28 9.88
C LYS A 904 41.80 -20.39 9.45
N GLU A 905 40.55 -20.03 9.20
CA GLU A 905 39.59 -20.93 8.58
C GLU A 905 40.11 -21.32 7.19
N SER A 906 40.29 -22.62 6.96
CA SER A 906 40.60 -23.12 5.62
C SER A 906 39.39 -22.91 4.72
N ILE A 907 39.60 -22.56 3.45
CA ILE A 907 38.53 -22.52 2.45
C ILE A 907 37.79 -23.86 2.50
N PRO A 908 36.47 -23.86 2.78
CA PRO A 908 35.67 -25.07 2.80
C PRO A 908 35.79 -25.80 1.45
N THR A 909 35.71 -27.13 1.49
CA THR A 909 35.63 -27.94 0.27
C THR A 909 34.19 -28.26 -0.04
N THR A 910 33.83 -28.34 -1.33
CA THR A 910 32.51 -28.82 -1.74
C THR A 910 32.26 -30.25 -1.26
N ASN A 911 31.00 -30.58 -0.97
CA ASN A 911 30.59 -31.90 -0.47
C ASN A 911 31.34 -32.36 0.79
N SER A 912 31.62 -31.44 1.73
CA SER A 912 32.30 -31.74 2.99
C SER A 912 31.40 -32.44 4.02
N GLY A 913 30.08 -32.28 3.87
CA GLY A 913 29.08 -32.69 4.85
C GLY A 913 29.08 -31.89 6.15
N VAL A 914 29.75 -30.73 6.17
CA VAL A 914 29.79 -29.82 7.33
C VAL A 914 28.77 -28.72 7.14
N PHE A 915 27.89 -28.54 8.12
CA PHE A 915 26.83 -27.53 8.11
C PHE A 915 27.03 -26.51 9.23
N ASN A 916 27.03 -25.23 8.87
CA ASN A 916 27.23 -24.12 9.79
C ASN A 916 25.89 -23.52 10.21
N PRO A 917 25.80 -22.99 11.44
CA PRO A 917 24.73 -22.08 11.81
C PRO A 917 24.77 -20.81 10.95
N ILE A 918 23.61 -20.40 10.45
CA ILE A 918 23.47 -19.16 9.65
C ILE A 918 23.63 -17.96 10.58
N ARG A 919 24.57 -17.05 10.25
CA ARG A 919 24.95 -15.92 11.09
C ARG A 919 24.99 -14.59 10.35
N TYR A 920 24.80 -13.51 11.11
CA TYR A 920 25.14 -12.14 10.71
C TYR A 920 26.22 -11.56 11.60
N ALA A 921 27.05 -10.69 11.02
CA ALA A 921 27.98 -9.87 11.78
C ALA A 921 27.22 -8.74 12.48
N LEU A 922 27.64 -8.43 13.71
CA LEU A 922 27.06 -7.36 14.53
C LEU A 922 28.01 -6.17 14.70
N ASN A 923 29.32 -6.42 14.57
CA ASN A 923 30.36 -5.39 14.54
C ASN A 923 31.55 -5.92 13.73
N LYS A 924 32.63 -5.13 13.60
CA LYS A 924 33.88 -5.54 12.93
C LYS A 924 35.07 -5.70 13.89
N GLY A 925 34.80 -5.80 15.19
CA GLY A 925 35.79 -5.71 16.25
C GLY A 925 36.31 -4.28 16.41
N VAL A 926 36.28 -3.74 17.63
CA VAL A 926 36.62 -2.34 17.91
C VAL A 926 37.42 -2.21 19.21
N VAL A 927 38.04 -1.05 19.43
CA VAL A 927 38.76 -0.75 20.67
C VAL A 927 38.16 0.51 21.28
N ARG A 928 37.71 0.40 22.53
CA ARG A 928 37.19 1.54 23.28
C ARG A 928 38.33 2.54 23.56
N PRO A 929 38.26 3.81 23.12
CA PRO A 929 39.43 4.69 23.12
C PRO A 929 39.91 5.11 24.51
N ASP A 930 38.97 5.45 25.41
CA ASP A 930 39.26 5.93 26.77
C ASP A 930 39.93 4.89 27.69
N THR A 931 39.61 3.61 27.53
CA THR A 931 40.05 2.50 28.39
C THR A 931 41.03 1.55 27.71
N GLY A 932 41.08 1.54 26.37
CA GLY A 932 41.83 0.57 25.58
C GLY A 932 41.22 -0.84 25.59
N GLN A 933 39.97 -0.99 26.04
CA GLN A 933 39.28 -2.28 26.05
C GLN A 933 39.04 -2.75 24.61
N VAL A 934 39.46 -3.98 24.30
CA VAL A 934 39.19 -4.62 23.00
C VAL A 934 37.82 -5.30 23.04
N ILE A 935 36.94 -4.88 22.13
CA ILE A 935 35.63 -5.49 21.87
C ILE A 935 35.81 -6.40 20.63
N PRO A 936 35.67 -7.73 20.78
CA PRO A 936 35.94 -8.65 19.69
C PRO A 936 34.88 -8.56 18.58
N PHE A 937 35.21 -9.12 17.41
CA PHE A 937 34.24 -9.37 16.35
C PHE A 937 33.09 -10.24 16.88
N GLU A 938 31.85 -9.76 16.73
CA GLU A 938 30.65 -10.48 17.17
C GLU A 938 29.73 -10.86 16.01
N GLY A 939 29.08 -12.01 16.15
CA GLY A 939 28.05 -12.46 15.22
C GLY A 939 26.85 -13.09 15.94
N TYR A 940 25.69 -12.99 15.29
CA TYR A 940 24.40 -13.49 15.77
C TYR A 940 23.90 -14.63 14.90
N GLU A 941 23.44 -15.72 15.52
CA GLU A 941 22.83 -16.84 14.81
C GLU A 941 21.36 -16.56 14.47
N THR A 942 21.10 -16.21 13.21
CA THR A 942 19.75 -15.93 12.69
C THR A 942 19.00 -17.19 12.23
N GLY A 943 19.71 -18.32 12.07
CA GLY A 943 19.14 -19.61 11.68
C GLY A 943 18.35 -20.34 12.78
N LYS A 944 18.29 -19.82 14.01
CA LYS A 944 17.50 -20.43 15.10
C LYS A 944 16.01 -20.33 14.84
N LEU A 945 15.31 -21.46 14.81
CA LEU A 945 13.89 -21.51 14.50
C LEU A 945 13.03 -21.43 15.76
N VAL A 946 11.96 -20.64 15.72
CA VAL A 946 11.09 -20.34 16.85
C VAL A 946 9.75 -21.06 16.70
N LEU A 947 9.40 -21.88 17.69
CA LEU A 947 8.06 -22.46 17.81
C LEU A 947 7.06 -21.38 18.24
N GLY A 948 5.94 -21.24 17.53
CA GLY A 948 4.90 -20.33 17.97
C GLY A 948 3.73 -20.20 17.02
N ASN A 949 2.70 -19.47 17.46
CA ASN A 949 1.52 -19.19 16.65
C ASN A 949 1.78 -17.97 15.76
N GLY A 950 1.74 -18.15 14.44
CA GLY A 950 1.95 -17.12 13.43
C GLY A 950 0.67 -16.43 12.95
N ASN A 951 -0.49 -16.67 13.59
CA ASN A 951 -1.77 -16.05 13.24
C ASN A 951 -1.96 -14.71 13.98
N PRO A 952 -1.97 -13.55 13.29
CA PRO A 952 -2.11 -12.23 13.93
C PRO A 952 -3.42 -12.00 14.70
N LYS A 953 -4.44 -12.85 14.47
CA LYS A 953 -5.72 -12.78 15.17
C LYS A 953 -5.74 -13.56 16.49
N ASP A 954 -4.70 -14.34 16.77
CA ASP A 954 -4.60 -15.13 18.00
C ASP A 954 -3.97 -14.31 19.14
N SER A 955 -4.42 -14.53 20.38
CA SER A 955 -3.86 -13.87 21.56
C SER A 955 -2.41 -14.24 21.84
N ASN A 956 -1.98 -15.43 21.38
CA ASN A 956 -0.62 -15.94 21.51
C ASN A 956 0.22 -15.71 20.25
N TYR A 957 -0.21 -14.82 19.35
CA TYR A 957 0.55 -14.46 18.15
C TYR A 957 1.98 -14.05 18.50
N ASN A 958 2.93 -14.63 17.77
CA ASN A 958 4.32 -14.23 17.76
C ASN A 958 4.78 -14.08 16.30
N SER A 959 5.10 -12.85 15.89
CA SER A 959 5.54 -12.53 14.55
C SER A 959 6.87 -13.17 14.15
N LEU A 960 7.68 -13.65 15.12
CA LEU A 960 8.96 -14.32 14.88
C LEU A 960 8.84 -15.86 14.72
N SER A 961 7.65 -16.43 14.89
CA SER A 961 7.45 -17.90 14.80
C SER A 961 7.86 -18.43 13.42
N ASP A 962 8.57 -19.54 13.32
CA ASP A 962 8.90 -20.18 12.05
C ASP A 962 8.18 -21.50 11.84
N TYR A 963 7.80 -22.17 12.92
CA TYR A 963 7.10 -23.44 12.82
C TYR A 963 6.05 -23.63 13.91
N PHE A 964 5.08 -24.48 13.60
CA PHE A 964 4.00 -24.87 14.50
C PHE A 964 3.64 -26.34 14.24
N ALA A 965 3.29 -27.08 15.30
CA ALA A 965 2.81 -28.44 15.20
C ALA A 965 1.54 -28.61 16.03
N ASP A 966 0.46 -29.04 15.40
CA ASP A 966 -0.79 -29.36 16.08
C ASP A 966 -0.89 -30.86 16.36
N GLU A 967 -0.82 -31.21 17.64
CA GLU A 967 -0.83 -32.60 18.14
C GLU A 967 -2.15 -33.32 17.78
N LYS A 968 -3.27 -32.58 17.72
CA LYS A 968 -4.61 -33.17 17.51
C LYS A 968 -4.88 -33.55 16.06
N SER A 969 -4.46 -32.73 15.11
CA SER A 969 -4.61 -32.96 13.68
C SER A 969 -3.43 -33.70 13.07
N GLY A 970 -2.25 -33.67 13.71
CA GLY A 970 -1.02 -34.22 13.15
C GLY A 970 -0.36 -33.32 12.10
N VAL A 971 -0.82 -32.08 11.97
CA VAL A 971 -0.32 -31.09 11.01
C VAL A 971 0.92 -30.40 11.58
N PHE A 972 1.98 -30.34 10.77
CA PHE A 972 3.15 -29.49 11.00
C PHE A 972 3.24 -28.44 9.90
N GLU A 973 3.47 -27.19 10.30
CA GLU A 973 3.62 -26.05 9.40
C GLU A 973 4.95 -25.36 9.67
N MET A 974 5.60 -24.88 8.62
CA MET A 974 6.82 -24.09 8.69
C MET A 974 6.76 -22.95 7.68
N ARG A 975 7.31 -21.79 8.04
CA ARG A 975 7.56 -20.66 7.14
C ARG A 975 9.02 -20.24 7.25
N ILE A 976 9.64 -19.91 6.12
CA ILE A 976 11.07 -19.62 6.03
C ILE A 976 11.23 -18.31 5.25
N PRO A 977 11.77 -17.23 5.87
CA PRO A 977 12.17 -16.04 5.14
C PRO A 977 13.10 -16.38 3.98
N TRP A 978 12.86 -15.82 2.80
CA TRP A 978 13.62 -16.14 1.59
C TRP A 978 15.15 -16.03 1.75
N LEU A 979 15.62 -14.95 2.41
CA LEU A 979 17.05 -14.73 2.60
C LEU A 979 17.74 -15.78 3.48
N LEU A 980 17.02 -16.51 4.34
CA LEU A 980 17.61 -17.64 5.10
C LEU A 980 18.06 -18.79 4.19
N LEU A 981 17.50 -18.89 2.99
CA LEU A 981 17.87 -19.89 1.99
C LEU A 981 18.81 -19.31 0.93
N ASN A 982 19.45 -18.17 1.21
CA ASN A 982 20.31 -17.43 0.26
C ASN A 982 19.59 -17.06 -1.06
N ILE A 983 18.26 -16.89 -1.02
CA ILE A 983 17.48 -16.38 -2.16
C ILE A 983 17.53 -14.85 -2.08
N LYS A 984 18.27 -14.23 -3.01
CA LYS A 984 18.54 -12.78 -3.07
C LYS A 984 17.35 -11.98 -3.60
N ASP A 985 16.63 -12.56 -4.56
CA ASP A 985 15.40 -12.00 -5.12
C ASP A 985 14.42 -13.13 -5.48
N PRO A 986 13.43 -13.41 -4.62
CA PRO A 986 12.42 -14.42 -4.92
C PRO A 986 11.51 -14.01 -6.10
N SER A 987 11.40 -12.71 -6.41
CA SER A 987 10.56 -12.21 -7.50
C SER A 987 11.13 -12.55 -8.90
N SER A 988 12.45 -12.64 -9.00
CA SER A 988 13.18 -13.03 -10.22
C SER A 988 13.74 -14.46 -10.17
N LYS A 989 13.59 -15.15 -9.03
CA LYS A 989 14.14 -16.48 -8.70
C LYS A 989 15.66 -16.52 -8.64
N GLU A 990 16.25 -15.52 -8.01
CA GLU A 990 17.70 -15.39 -7.94
C GLU A 990 18.24 -15.81 -6.58
N VAL A 991 19.31 -16.59 -6.60
CA VAL A 991 20.04 -17.09 -5.44
C VAL A 991 21.49 -16.61 -5.46
N LEU A 992 22.19 -16.70 -4.33
CA LEU A 992 23.62 -16.44 -4.27
C LEU A 992 24.38 -17.38 -5.23
N PRO A 993 25.41 -16.89 -5.94
CA PRO A 993 26.20 -17.70 -6.87
C PRO A 993 27.21 -18.58 -6.11
N ASP A 994 28.12 -19.22 -6.84
CA ASP A 994 29.30 -19.83 -6.24
C ASP A 994 30.25 -18.74 -5.74
N MET A 995 30.11 -18.31 -4.48
CA MET A 995 30.77 -17.12 -3.92
C MET A 995 32.31 -17.19 -4.01
N TYR A 996 32.89 -18.38 -3.88
CA TYR A 996 34.35 -18.59 -3.98
C TYR A 996 34.89 -18.47 -5.41
N LYS A 997 34.00 -18.46 -6.41
CA LYS A 997 34.34 -18.28 -7.82
C LYS A 997 33.87 -16.94 -8.39
N ASP A 998 32.63 -16.57 -8.09
CA ASP A 998 31.87 -15.51 -8.74
C ASP A 998 31.66 -14.28 -7.81
N GLY A 999 31.98 -14.38 -6.51
CA GLY A 999 31.75 -13.32 -5.52
C GLY A 999 30.30 -13.22 -5.01
N LEU A 1000 30.00 -12.26 -4.13
CA LEU A 1000 28.64 -12.02 -3.60
C LEU A 1000 27.74 -11.22 -4.57
N GLU A 1001 28.35 -10.41 -5.43
CA GLU A 1001 27.63 -9.52 -6.35
C GLU A 1001 26.86 -10.26 -7.45
N GLY A 1002 27.29 -11.48 -7.81
CA GLY A 1002 26.61 -12.28 -8.83
C GLY A 1002 25.21 -12.73 -8.39
N ASN A 1003 24.38 -13.07 -9.39
CA ASN A 1003 23.05 -13.66 -9.20
C ASN A 1003 22.93 -14.92 -10.08
N VAL A 1004 22.28 -15.97 -9.56
CA VAL A 1004 21.97 -17.19 -10.34
C VAL A 1004 20.47 -17.42 -10.33
N GLU A 1005 19.87 -17.44 -11.52
CA GLU A 1005 18.46 -17.83 -11.67
C GLU A 1005 18.30 -19.34 -11.46
N VAL A 1006 17.31 -19.72 -10.62
CA VAL A 1006 16.91 -21.11 -10.39
C VAL A 1006 15.53 -21.39 -10.95
N LYS A 1007 15.29 -22.64 -11.37
CA LYS A 1007 13.99 -23.07 -11.89
C LYS A 1007 13.01 -23.44 -10.79
N ASP A 1008 13.52 -24.08 -9.75
CA ASP A 1008 12.75 -24.68 -8.65
C ASP A 1008 13.66 -24.91 -7.44
N ILE A 1009 13.03 -25.24 -6.30
CA ILE A 1009 13.68 -25.64 -5.05
C ILE A 1009 13.40 -27.12 -4.81
N GLY A 1010 14.43 -27.91 -4.54
CA GLY A 1010 14.28 -29.29 -4.11
C GLY A 1010 14.09 -29.39 -2.61
N VAL A 1011 13.11 -30.17 -2.17
CA VAL A 1011 12.86 -30.42 -0.74
C VAL A 1011 12.74 -31.92 -0.47
N ALA A 1012 13.42 -32.38 0.57
CA ALA A 1012 13.25 -33.72 1.14
C ALA A 1012 13.01 -33.64 2.64
N PHE A 1013 12.27 -34.62 3.16
CA PHE A 1013 11.92 -34.71 4.57
C PHE A 1013 12.43 -36.03 5.13
N VAL A 1014 13.05 -35.98 6.31
CA VAL A 1014 13.52 -37.16 7.04
C VAL A 1014 13.06 -37.08 8.48
N PHE A 1015 12.30 -38.10 8.89
CA PHE A 1015 11.74 -38.22 10.23
C PHE A 1015 12.45 -39.34 10.95
N GLU A 1016 13.02 -39.01 12.10
CA GLU A 1016 13.66 -39.98 12.97
C GLU A 1016 12.80 -40.23 14.21
N SER A 1017 12.62 -41.49 14.52
CA SER A 1017 11.86 -41.98 15.68
C SER A 1017 12.58 -43.18 16.31
N GLU A 1018 12.13 -43.64 17.47
CA GLU A 1018 12.64 -44.88 18.09
C GLU A 1018 12.42 -46.12 17.19
N GLU A 1019 11.40 -46.08 16.32
CA GLU A 1019 11.04 -47.18 15.41
C GLU A 1019 11.91 -47.21 14.13
N GLY A 1020 12.70 -46.16 13.89
CA GLY A 1020 13.59 -46.05 12.74
C GLY A 1020 13.50 -44.70 12.02
N VAL A 1021 14.09 -44.65 10.82
CA VAL A 1021 14.16 -43.45 9.98
C VAL A 1021 13.25 -43.62 8.75
N THR A 1022 12.33 -42.69 8.59
CA THR A 1022 11.43 -42.60 7.44
C THR A 1022 11.72 -41.32 6.66
N SER A 1023 11.46 -41.31 5.36
CA SER A 1023 11.78 -40.15 4.54
C SER A 1023 10.81 -39.99 3.38
N PHE A 1024 10.72 -38.77 2.88
CA PHE A 1024 10.14 -38.48 1.59
C PHE A 1024 11.17 -37.69 0.75
N PRO A 1025 11.55 -38.19 -0.45
CA PRO A 1025 11.17 -39.47 -1.03
C PRO A 1025 11.76 -40.67 -0.24
N ASP A 1026 11.28 -41.88 -0.55
CA ASP A 1026 11.79 -43.10 0.07
C ASP A 1026 13.28 -43.30 -0.22
N ARG A 1027 14.03 -43.73 0.79
CA ARG A 1027 15.45 -44.06 0.65
C ARG A 1027 15.65 -45.38 -0.06
N LYS A 1028 16.63 -45.41 -0.97
CA LYS A 1028 17.16 -46.62 -1.61
C LYS A 1028 18.60 -46.80 -1.18
N ASN A 1029 18.95 -47.99 -0.66
CA ASN A 1029 20.26 -48.26 -0.07
C ASN A 1029 20.67 -47.21 0.98
N ASN A 1030 19.73 -46.79 1.83
CA ASN A 1030 19.88 -45.73 2.84
C ASN A 1030 20.18 -44.32 2.30
N LYS A 1031 19.96 -44.06 1.00
CA LYS A 1031 20.16 -42.75 0.37
C LYS A 1031 18.88 -42.24 -0.28
N ILE A 1032 18.65 -40.95 -0.19
CA ILE A 1032 17.60 -40.23 -0.92
C ILE A 1032 18.09 -40.03 -2.36
N GLU A 1033 17.31 -40.48 -3.34
CA GLU A 1033 17.61 -40.20 -4.76
C GLU A 1033 17.25 -38.73 -5.04
N ALA A 1034 18.24 -37.89 -5.33
CA ALA A 1034 18.07 -36.44 -5.46
C ALA A 1034 17.05 -36.02 -6.55
N ASP A 1035 16.97 -36.78 -7.65
CA ASP A 1035 15.99 -36.57 -8.72
C ASP A 1035 14.53 -36.83 -8.29
N LYS A 1036 14.32 -37.42 -7.12
CA LYS A 1036 12.99 -37.70 -6.55
C LYS A 1036 12.60 -36.74 -5.43
N MET A 1037 13.46 -35.78 -5.07
CA MET A 1037 13.09 -34.72 -4.15
C MET A 1037 11.89 -33.95 -4.70
N ALA A 1038 11.00 -33.48 -3.83
CA ALA A 1038 9.90 -32.64 -4.27
C ALA A 1038 10.46 -31.35 -4.85
N ARG A 1039 10.11 -31.02 -6.10
CA ARG A 1039 10.52 -29.79 -6.78
C ARG A 1039 9.41 -28.74 -6.69
N TYR A 1040 9.66 -27.66 -5.97
CA TYR A 1040 8.75 -26.53 -5.89
C TYR A 1040 9.17 -25.43 -6.85
N ASN A 1041 8.31 -25.11 -7.81
CA ASN A 1041 8.43 -23.98 -8.70
C ASN A 1041 7.36 -22.94 -8.35
N TRP A 1042 7.68 -21.65 -8.47
CA TRP A 1042 6.74 -20.54 -8.29
C TRP A 1042 6.76 -19.60 -9.50
N GLU A 1043 5.83 -18.66 -9.60
CA GLU A 1043 5.84 -17.69 -10.71
C GLU A 1043 6.73 -16.49 -10.39
N LYS A 1044 7.40 -15.93 -11.40
CA LYS A 1044 8.08 -14.63 -11.24
C LYS A 1044 7.05 -13.53 -11.05
N TRP A 1045 7.43 -12.43 -10.41
CA TRP A 1045 6.57 -11.26 -10.29
C TRP A 1045 7.34 -9.94 -10.48
N THR A 1046 6.66 -8.96 -11.08
CA THR A 1046 7.13 -7.58 -11.20
C THR A 1046 6.24 -6.61 -10.42
N SER A 1047 5.15 -7.10 -9.84
CA SER A 1047 4.28 -6.36 -8.95
C SER A 1047 3.95 -7.28 -7.77
N PRO A 1048 4.45 -7.00 -6.56
CA PRO A 1048 4.18 -7.86 -5.41
C PRO A 1048 2.71 -7.79 -5.04
N TYR A 1049 2.14 -8.93 -4.62
CA TYR A 1049 0.90 -8.88 -3.87
C TYR A 1049 1.23 -8.39 -2.45
N SER A 1050 0.48 -7.42 -1.95
CA SER A 1050 0.71 -6.87 -0.62
C SER A 1050 -0.60 -6.57 0.06
N LYS A 1051 -0.58 -6.57 1.39
CA LYS A 1051 -1.76 -6.31 2.20
C LYS A 1051 -1.42 -5.49 3.43
N GLU A 1052 -2.02 -4.31 3.52
CA GLU A 1052 -1.98 -3.46 4.71
C GLU A 1052 -2.51 -4.20 5.95
N ARG A 1053 -1.71 -4.21 7.02
CA ARG A 1053 -2.10 -4.71 8.34
C ARG A 1053 -1.40 -3.91 9.44
N LEU A 1054 -2.18 -3.38 10.37
CA LEU A 1054 -1.65 -2.77 11.59
C LEU A 1054 -0.99 -3.85 12.47
N LYS A 1055 0.24 -3.59 12.91
CA LYS A 1055 1.00 -4.48 13.80
C LYS A 1055 0.49 -4.41 15.24
N GLN A 1056 0.87 -5.37 16.07
CA GLN A 1056 0.56 -5.31 17.52
C GLN A 1056 1.12 -4.04 18.18
N SER A 1057 2.26 -3.52 17.69
CA SER A 1057 2.88 -2.29 18.15
C SER A 1057 1.98 -1.06 18.00
N TYR A 1058 1.22 -0.96 16.90
CA TYR A 1058 0.23 0.10 16.69
C TYR A 1058 -0.78 0.17 17.85
N PHE A 1059 -1.34 -0.97 18.25
CA PHE A 1059 -2.38 -0.99 19.29
C PHE A 1059 -1.82 -0.70 20.69
N ILE A 1060 -0.56 -1.04 20.95
CA ILE A 1060 0.13 -0.70 22.19
C ILE A 1060 0.35 0.81 22.25
N LEU A 1061 0.90 1.42 21.20
CA LEU A 1061 1.10 2.86 21.12
C LEU A 1061 -0.23 3.64 21.11
N GLN A 1062 -1.28 3.11 20.49
CA GLN A 1062 -2.62 3.70 20.56
C GLN A 1062 -3.11 3.85 22.00
N GLN A 1063 -2.85 2.84 22.84
CA GLN A 1063 -3.20 2.91 24.27
C GLN A 1063 -2.30 3.91 25.00
N GLU A 1064 -1.00 3.90 24.72
CA GLU A 1064 -0.02 4.81 25.32
C GLU A 1064 -0.36 6.28 25.03
N PHE A 1065 -0.50 6.63 23.76
CA PHE A 1065 -0.84 7.97 23.30
C PHE A 1065 -2.21 8.47 23.78
N LYS A 1066 -3.12 7.56 24.13
CA LYS A 1066 -4.41 7.90 24.74
C LYS A 1066 -4.28 8.30 26.21
N MET A 1067 -3.32 7.74 26.93
CA MET A 1067 -3.11 8.04 28.36
C MET A 1067 -2.37 9.36 28.56
N ILE A 1068 -1.53 9.74 27.60
CA ILE A 1068 -0.74 10.98 27.61
C ILE A 1068 -1.61 12.16 27.15
N LYS A 1069 -1.77 13.14 28.04
CA LYS A 1069 -2.62 14.33 27.83
C LYS A 1069 -1.92 15.40 27.04
#